data_AF-A0A1D2NI12-F1
#
_entry.id   AF-A0A1D2NI12-F1
#
_cell.length_a   1.000
_cell.length_b   1.000
_cell.length_c   1.000
_cell.angle_alpha   90.00
_cell.angle_beta   90.00
_cell.angle_gamma   90.00
#
_symmetry.space_group_name_H-M   'P 1'
#
loop_
_entity.id
_entity.type
_entity.pdbx_description
1 polymer ?
#
loop_
_entity_poly.entity_id
_entity_poly.type
_entity_poly.pdbx_seq_one_letter_code
_entity_poly.pdbx_strand_id
1 'polypeptide(L)'
;MAVFWNNLNFNTDGYNIEKVLSALSCCCGFRISNQEILKKSFGSIKRGELVALLGPSGAGKSTLLNCLMQGRSYKGCTGGIFVTGLNEPVRVSFINQNEREHLLLSLTVSQSLQYASLLKNPRKTPNAVHKEIVKRLLIDLGLESCANTTVAKCSGGQMKRLAFGLELAAMQKPHFLMLDEVTSGLDSCVGLKVVKLLSNLAVAHNMAVVATIHQPSYKLFTQFSKAIILTGTGDIIFNGEPTKLKGTLELSGYQFEEDSYENPADVVIELASSMKRKLICKSEQIELSEKFVFVNLVEEEPVTDNVISDDSFEGSSSPESESEHVVICSKMVNKLENTYTDFIHDNFNMDSNDLIRQDDGLCSKGRSFSFYRLWILFLRCAHTSIFKQKQFLAVRLALHVVVAVVLAALYSKEIGLDDSCATLIWAKNGSMINPESRFNDLVHKASQNESDLEQLDLGNVCRKMVDVCSCPCVIPPDPFQGPQKPSASDNVRFHFFSLLFLTFASLMPTVLTFSSEIKLFFNERRNGWYTTSTYYVAKTVTEIPFQILFPSMYVYFIYSYTNQPGMDNWGDGMLGFMSTRYQDFLGVTIICCFIAQGLGFLIGILCVRSFNISIIVSSSLLLFLFLFSGFFVKRVDMSESVSWITYLSFVRFGIEAILLSIYGEGRCSLPKESSVLLKFELKDEDFRFNISALLIHLIVIRLLAYLVLTFKASPVSFNLSFKWLGDLLKWTKSGIPDSIKNIVKRYSCKLNVCCVLILFVISIAVYIAVKRLG
;
A
#
# COMPACT_ATOMS: atom_id res chain seq x y z
N MET A 1 4.74 37.42 12.21
CA MET A 1 3.79 36.45 11.63
C MET A 1 3.12 35.70 12.77
N ALA A 2 1.80 35.65 12.74
CA ALA A 2 0.96 34.88 13.66
C ALA A 2 -0.15 34.17 12.87
N VAL A 3 -0.63 33.05 13.41
CA VAL A 3 -1.80 32.32 12.89
C VAL A 3 -2.95 32.53 13.86
N PHE A 4 -4.12 32.82 13.32
CA PHE A 4 -5.38 32.95 14.04
C PHE A 4 -6.40 32.00 13.41
N TRP A 5 -7.25 31.39 14.21
CA TRP A 5 -8.42 30.68 13.69
C TRP A 5 -9.67 31.11 14.44
N ASN A 6 -10.77 31.13 13.70
CA ASN A 6 -12.04 31.63 14.16
C ASN A 6 -13.16 30.67 13.73
N ASN A 7 -14.00 30.30 14.70
CA ASN A 7 -15.20 29.48 14.54
C ASN A 7 -14.88 28.18 13.76
N LEU A 8 -13.78 27.54 14.14
CA LEU A 8 -13.29 26.34 13.48
C LEU A 8 -14.00 25.13 14.07
N ASN A 9 -14.83 24.47 13.25
CA ASN A 9 -15.59 23.28 13.64
C ASN A 9 -15.12 22.09 12.83
N PHE A 10 -15.27 20.90 13.40
CA PHE A 10 -15.05 19.66 12.69
C PHE A 10 -16.20 18.70 12.93
N ASN A 11 -16.94 18.38 11.87
CA ASN A 11 -17.98 17.38 11.88
C ASN A 11 -17.58 16.16 11.05
N THR A 12 -17.95 14.98 11.51
CA THR A 12 -17.70 13.70 10.84
C THR A 12 -18.46 13.55 9.50
N ASP A 13 -19.49 14.38 9.24
CA ASP A 13 -20.28 14.48 8.00
C ASP A 13 -19.45 14.49 6.70
N GLY A 14 -18.22 15.04 6.75
CA GLY A 14 -17.34 15.11 5.59
C GLY A 14 -16.95 13.74 5.03
N TYR A 15 -16.99 12.69 5.86
CA TYR A 15 -16.98 11.31 5.40
C TYR A 15 -18.41 10.93 5.08
N ASN A 16 -18.76 11.06 3.79
CA ASN A 16 -20.04 10.72 3.17
C ASN A 16 -20.38 9.21 3.28
N ILE A 17 -20.33 8.65 4.49
CA ILE A 17 -20.64 7.26 4.86
C ILE A 17 -22.16 7.10 4.98
N GLU A 18 -22.92 8.17 5.24
CA GLU A 18 -24.39 8.15 5.27
C GLU A 18 -25.01 7.68 3.95
N LYS A 19 -24.46 8.06 2.78
CA LYS A 19 -24.91 7.53 1.48
C LYS A 19 -24.51 6.06 1.25
N VAL A 20 -23.47 5.59 1.94
CA VAL A 20 -22.94 4.22 1.80
C VAL A 20 -23.68 3.24 2.72
N LEU A 21 -24.14 3.72 3.87
CA LEU A 21 -24.87 2.92 4.84
C LEU A 21 -26.38 3.01 4.67
N SER A 22 -26.95 4.10 4.16
CA SER A 22 -28.38 4.12 3.77
C SER A 22 -28.71 3.10 2.67
N ALA A 23 -27.74 2.71 1.84
CA ALA A 23 -27.89 1.61 0.87
C ALA A 23 -27.80 0.20 1.51
N LEU A 24 -27.28 0.09 2.74
CA LEU A 24 -27.22 -1.14 3.54
C LEU A 24 -28.25 -1.15 4.69
N SER A 25 -28.85 -0.01 5.03
CA SER A 25 -29.80 0.14 6.13
C SER A 25 -31.17 -0.44 5.83
N CYS A 26 -31.38 -1.01 4.64
CA CYS A 26 -32.60 -1.75 4.34
C CYS A 26 -32.63 -3.15 4.99
N CYS A 27 -31.54 -3.62 5.61
CA CYS A 27 -31.51 -4.92 6.30
C CYS A 27 -30.93 -4.93 7.71
N CYS A 28 -30.17 -3.92 8.15
CA CYS A 28 -29.68 -3.81 9.53
C CYS A 28 -29.66 -2.33 9.94
N GLY A 29 -30.52 -1.92 10.87
CA GLY A 29 -30.72 -0.53 11.29
C GLY A 29 -29.54 0.10 12.06
N PHE A 30 -28.40 0.30 11.40
CA PHE A 30 -27.29 1.12 11.92
C PHE A 30 -27.45 2.57 11.48
N ARG A 31 -27.88 3.46 12.39
CA ARG A 31 -27.64 4.91 12.26
C ARG A 31 -26.23 5.19 12.79
N ILE A 32 -25.34 5.71 11.94
CA ILE A 32 -24.14 6.39 12.42
C ILE A 32 -24.59 7.80 12.79
N SER A 33 -24.45 8.19 14.06
CA SER A 33 -24.73 9.56 14.49
C SER A 33 -23.63 10.49 13.96
N ASN A 34 -24.05 11.62 13.42
CA ASN A 34 -23.16 12.69 12.99
C ASN A 34 -22.57 13.34 14.23
N GLN A 35 -21.28 13.10 14.48
CA GLN A 35 -20.61 13.62 15.66
C GLN A 35 -19.80 14.85 15.32
N GLU A 36 -20.16 15.98 15.92
CA GLU A 36 -19.29 17.15 16.01
C GLU A 36 -18.15 16.88 16.99
N ILE A 37 -16.91 16.90 16.50
CA ILE A 37 -15.71 16.63 17.30
C ILE A 37 -15.11 17.92 17.84
N LEU A 38 -15.12 19.00 17.07
CA LEU A 38 -14.66 20.34 17.47
C LEU A 38 -15.80 21.34 17.30
N LYS A 39 -16.03 22.13 18.34
CA LYS A 39 -17.11 23.12 18.39
C LYS A 39 -16.52 24.51 18.59
N LYS A 40 -16.87 25.41 17.66
CA LYS A 40 -16.52 26.83 17.58
C LYS A 40 -15.14 27.12 18.17
N SER A 41 -14.10 26.46 17.66
CA SER A 41 -12.78 26.64 18.27
C SER A 41 -12.14 27.96 17.78
N PHE A 42 -11.50 28.69 18.71
CA PHE A 42 -10.78 29.94 18.44
C PHE A 42 -9.40 29.93 19.10
N GLY A 43 -8.45 30.64 18.50
CA GLY A 43 -7.15 30.82 19.12
C GLY A 43 -6.12 31.47 18.23
N SER A 44 -4.93 31.65 18.79
CA SER A 44 -3.79 32.30 18.13
C SER A 44 -2.47 31.62 18.48
N ILE A 45 -1.55 31.58 17.52
CA ILE A 45 -0.19 31.06 17.70
C ILE A 45 0.79 32.05 17.05
N LYS A 46 1.80 32.49 17.80
CA LYS A 46 2.84 33.39 17.27
C LYS A 46 4.18 32.67 17.13
N ARG A 47 5.04 33.16 16.23
CA ARG A 47 6.42 32.65 16.10
C ARG A 47 7.22 32.92 17.37
N GLY A 48 8.13 32.01 17.71
CA GLY A 48 8.92 32.06 18.93
C GLY A 48 8.21 31.47 20.15
N GLU A 49 6.93 31.10 20.04
CA GLU A 49 6.17 30.48 21.13
C GLU A 49 6.24 28.95 21.06
N LEU A 50 6.36 28.33 22.25
CA LEU A 50 6.12 26.91 22.49
C LEU A 50 4.73 26.74 23.11
N VAL A 51 3.80 26.15 22.36
CA VAL A 51 2.38 26.01 22.71
C VAL A 51 2.06 24.57 23.08
N ALA A 52 1.51 24.35 24.28
CA ALA A 52 0.98 23.07 24.72
C ALA A 52 -0.50 22.95 24.33
N LEU A 53 -0.87 21.84 23.69
CA LEU A 53 -2.26 21.46 23.47
C LEU A 53 -2.64 20.29 24.39
N LEU A 54 -3.51 20.56 25.35
CA LEU A 54 -3.93 19.64 26.41
C LEU A 54 -5.41 19.31 26.32
N GLY A 55 -5.82 18.26 27.01
CA GLY A 55 -7.21 17.82 27.08
C GLY A 55 -7.30 16.30 27.18
N PRO A 56 -8.47 15.76 27.57
CA PRO A 56 -8.67 14.32 27.72
C PRO A 56 -8.48 13.55 26.42
N SER A 57 -8.33 12.24 26.54
CA SER A 57 -8.35 11.34 25.38
C SER A 57 -9.70 11.47 24.65
N GLY A 58 -9.67 11.65 23.32
CA GLY A 58 -10.87 11.88 22.51
C GLY A 58 -11.35 13.33 22.42
N ALA A 59 -10.72 14.29 23.11
CA ALA A 59 -11.08 15.73 23.07
C ALA A 59 -10.90 16.43 21.70
N GLY A 60 -10.40 15.73 20.68
CA GLY A 60 -10.15 16.32 19.35
C GLY A 60 -8.80 17.03 19.20
N LYS A 61 -7.82 16.82 20.07
CA LYS A 61 -6.46 17.42 19.99
C LYS A 61 -5.79 17.22 18.61
N SER A 62 -5.63 15.96 18.19
CA SER A 62 -5.06 15.63 16.88
C SER A 62 -5.95 16.10 15.73
N THR A 63 -7.27 16.15 15.94
CA THR A 63 -8.24 16.70 14.97
C THR A 63 -8.01 18.20 14.78
N LEU A 64 -7.79 18.97 15.86
CA LEU A 64 -7.51 20.40 15.80
C LEU A 64 -6.21 20.67 15.05
N LEU A 65 -5.15 19.92 15.35
CA LEU A 65 -3.89 20.00 14.58
C LEU A 65 -4.14 19.75 13.09
N ASN A 66 -4.88 18.69 12.74
CA ASN A 66 -5.19 18.37 11.34
C ASN A 66 -6.04 19.45 10.66
N CYS A 67 -6.99 20.07 11.37
CA CYS A 67 -7.79 21.19 10.88
C CYS A 67 -6.92 22.41 10.61
N LEU A 68 -6.01 22.77 11.51
CA LEU A 68 -5.08 23.90 11.31
C LEU A 68 -4.15 23.66 10.11
N MET A 69 -3.69 22.41 9.93
CA MET A 69 -2.80 22.05 8.83
C MET A 69 -3.49 22.10 7.46
N GLN A 70 -4.71 21.59 7.36
CA GLN A 70 -5.37 21.32 6.07
C GLN A 70 -6.60 22.22 5.81
N GLY A 71 -7.05 23.01 6.78
CA GLY A 71 -8.22 23.87 6.66
C GLY A 71 -9.43 23.11 6.12
N ARG A 72 -10.11 23.70 5.15
CA ARG A 72 -11.30 23.13 4.48
C ARG A 72 -10.99 21.91 3.61
N SER A 73 -9.73 21.69 3.24
CA SER A 73 -9.33 20.46 2.54
C SER A 73 -9.49 19.21 3.42
N TYR A 74 -9.51 19.39 4.75
CA TYR A 74 -9.88 18.33 5.69
C TYR A 74 -11.41 18.18 5.73
N LYS A 75 -11.91 17.05 5.21
CA LYS A 75 -13.35 16.78 5.10
C LYS A 75 -14.05 16.93 6.44
N GLY A 76 -15.02 17.84 6.51
CA GLY A 76 -15.78 18.12 7.73
C GLY A 76 -15.31 19.35 8.51
N CYS A 77 -14.18 19.94 8.11
CA CYS A 77 -13.66 21.17 8.70
C CYS A 77 -14.36 22.41 8.12
N THR A 78 -14.95 23.22 8.99
CA THR A 78 -15.54 24.54 8.66
C THR A 78 -14.90 25.62 9.51
N GLY A 79 -15.03 26.89 9.10
CA GLY A 79 -14.43 28.04 9.79
C GLY A 79 -13.41 28.80 8.93
N GLY A 80 -12.62 29.66 9.58
CA GLY A 80 -11.58 30.46 8.93
C GLY A 80 -10.24 30.37 9.66
N ILE A 81 -9.18 30.10 8.91
CA ILE A 81 -7.79 30.20 9.37
C ILE A 81 -7.18 31.42 8.69
N PHE A 82 -6.50 32.26 9.46
CA PHE A 82 -5.95 33.53 9.04
C PHE A 82 -4.49 33.63 9.44
N VAL A 83 -3.67 34.26 8.60
CA VAL A 83 -2.24 34.41 8.84
C VAL A 83 -1.82 35.84 8.54
N THR A 84 -1.00 36.41 9.43
CA THR A 84 -0.47 37.78 9.28
C THR A 84 0.99 37.81 8.82
N GLY A 85 1.35 38.82 8.03
CA GLY A 85 2.74 39.09 7.60
C GLY A 85 3.24 38.14 6.49
N LEU A 86 2.43 37.94 5.45
CA LEU A 86 2.67 36.99 4.37
C LEU A 86 3.29 37.65 3.13
N ASN A 87 4.62 37.75 3.11
CA ASN A 87 5.36 37.96 1.86
C ASN A 87 5.79 36.63 1.20
N GLU A 88 5.60 35.49 1.90
CA GLU A 88 6.04 34.16 1.48
C GLU A 88 5.01 33.08 1.89
N PRO A 89 4.93 31.92 1.20
CA PRO A 89 4.08 30.82 1.61
C PRO A 89 4.45 30.29 3.01
N VAL A 90 3.43 29.97 3.82
CA VAL A 90 3.63 29.37 5.14
C VAL A 90 4.30 27.99 4.99
N ARG A 91 5.41 27.79 5.69
CA ARG A 91 6.09 26.50 5.79
C ARG A 91 5.71 25.83 7.10
N VAL A 92 5.13 24.65 7.03
CA VAL A 92 4.75 23.86 8.21
C VAL A 92 5.27 22.44 8.10
N SER A 93 5.76 21.92 9.22
CA SER A 93 6.16 20.52 9.37
C SER A 93 5.28 19.86 10.44
N PHE A 94 4.87 18.62 10.17
CA PHE A 94 4.06 17.82 11.09
C PHE A 94 4.78 16.52 11.46
N ILE A 95 4.74 16.17 12.74
CA ILE A 95 5.27 14.92 13.27
C ILE A 95 4.16 14.20 14.03
N ASN A 96 3.66 13.09 13.46
CA ASN A 96 2.71 12.18 14.10
C ASN A 96 3.27 11.57 15.41
N GLN A 97 2.35 11.04 16.23
CA GLN A 97 2.61 10.31 17.48
C GLN A 97 3.67 9.20 17.37
N ASN A 98 3.63 8.37 16.32
CA ASN A 98 4.56 7.25 16.18
C ASN A 98 5.84 7.66 15.43
N GLU A 99 6.95 7.85 16.15
CA GLU A 99 8.21 8.31 15.54
C GLU A 99 8.77 7.32 14.52
N ARG A 100 8.53 6.02 14.71
CA ARG A 100 9.04 4.98 13.80
C ARG A 100 8.49 5.12 12.39
N GLU A 101 7.33 5.76 12.24
CA GLU A 101 6.73 6.04 10.93
C GLU A 101 7.39 7.23 10.22
N HIS A 102 8.30 7.96 10.88
CA HIS A 102 9.07 9.07 10.29
C HIS A 102 10.53 8.72 10.01
N LEU A 103 10.97 7.51 10.37
CA LEU A 103 12.37 7.15 10.39
C LEU A 103 12.66 5.90 9.53
N LEU A 104 13.73 5.96 8.75
CA LEU A 104 14.33 4.77 8.14
C LEU A 104 15.22 4.07 9.16
N LEU A 105 14.67 3.06 9.83
CA LEU A 105 15.35 2.33 10.90
C LEU A 105 16.69 1.69 10.48
N SER A 106 16.87 1.44 9.18
CA SER A 106 18.04 0.79 8.59
C SER A 106 19.24 1.73 8.38
N LEU A 107 19.01 3.05 8.37
CA LEU A 107 20.06 4.07 8.20
C LEU A 107 20.70 4.44 9.54
N THR A 108 21.86 5.12 9.49
CA THR A 108 22.42 5.77 10.69
C THR A 108 21.80 7.15 10.92
N VAL A 109 21.95 7.69 12.13
CA VAL A 109 21.46 9.04 12.49
C VAL A 109 22.02 10.11 11.53
N SER A 110 23.33 10.11 11.31
CA SER A 110 24.02 11.04 10.41
C SER A 110 23.57 10.88 8.96
N GLN A 111 23.43 9.64 8.47
CA GLN A 111 22.93 9.36 7.12
C GLN A 111 21.48 9.87 6.93
N SER A 112 20.64 9.69 7.94
CA SER A 112 19.24 10.13 7.90
C SER A 112 19.15 11.65 7.77
N LEU A 113 19.92 12.40 8.58
CA LEU A 113 20.01 13.85 8.49
C LEU A 113 20.60 14.32 7.15
N GLN A 114 21.60 13.60 6.62
CA GLN A 114 22.20 13.92 5.33
C GLN A 114 21.20 13.78 4.18
N TYR A 115 20.45 12.66 4.11
CA TYR A 115 19.41 12.50 3.09
C TYR A 115 18.29 13.53 3.23
N ALA A 116 17.88 13.85 4.47
CA ALA A 116 16.90 14.90 4.72
C ALA A 116 17.38 16.25 4.19
N SER A 117 18.63 16.62 4.46
CA SER A 117 19.25 17.85 3.98
C SER A 117 19.32 17.90 2.44
N LEU A 118 19.71 16.79 1.79
CA LEU A 118 19.78 16.69 0.32
C LEU A 118 18.40 16.80 -0.35
N LEU A 119 17.36 16.19 0.23
CA LEU A 119 16.01 16.22 -0.35
C LEU A 119 15.30 17.57 -0.12
N LYS A 120 15.56 18.20 1.02
CA LYS A 120 14.91 19.46 1.41
C LYS A 120 15.53 20.71 0.82
N ASN A 121 16.81 20.70 0.50
CA ASN A 121 17.49 21.89 0.00
C ASN A 121 17.59 21.93 -1.54
N PRO A 122 17.84 23.11 -2.14
CA PRO A 122 17.99 23.24 -3.60
C PRO A 122 19.21 22.47 -4.14
N ARG A 123 19.14 22.04 -5.40
CA ARG A 123 20.24 21.33 -6.10
C ARG A 123 21.57 22.11 -6.10
N LYS A 124 21.52 23.43 -6.15
CA LYS A 124 22.71 24.29 -6.23
C LYS A 124 23.53 24.32 -4.93
N THR A 125 23.00 23.78 -3.84
CA THR A 125 23.69 23.78 -2.55
C THR A 125 24.91 22.84 -2.58
N PRO A 126 26.11 23.32 -2.23
CA PRO A 126 27.30 22.48 -2.19
C PRO A 126 27.22 21.38 -1.11
N ASN A 127 27.81 20.21 -1.39
CA ASN A 127 27.88 19.10 -0.42
C ASN A 127 28.55 19.49 0.92
N ALA A 128 29.46 20.46 0.92
CA ALA A 128 30.08 20.97 2.15
C ALA A 128 29.05 21.64 3.07
N VAL A 129 28.11 22.41 2.52
CA VAL A 129 27.04 23.06 3.27
C VAL A 129 26.10 22.02 3.90
N HIS A 130 25.78 20.96 3.16
CA HIS A 130 24.98 19.85 3.71
C HIS A 130 25.66 19.19 4.91
N LYS A 131 26.97 18.93 4.83
CA LYS A 131 27.74 18.36 5.96
C LYS A 131 27.73 19.29 7.17
N GLU A 132 27.87 20.60 6.95
CA GLU A 132 27.84 21.59 8.03
C GLU A 132 26.47 21.67 8.72
N ILE A 133 25.38 21.64 7.94
CA ILE A 133 24.01 21.57 8.48
C ILE A 133 23.83 20.33 9.35
N VAL A 134 24.28 19.16 8.88
CA VAL A 134 24.19 17.90 9.64
C VAL A 134 24.99 17.98 10.93
N LYS A 135 26.23 18.49 10.88
CA LYS A 135 27.09 18.65 12.05
C LYS A 135 26.43 19.55 13.10
N ARG A 136 25.89 20.70 12.68
CA ARG A 136 25.17 21.62 13.58
C ARG A 136 23.95 20.96 14.22
N LEU A 137 23.13 20.25 13.43
CA LEU A 137 21.94 19.57 13.95
C LEU A 137 22.27 18.45 14.94
N LEU A 138 23.39 17.73 14.73
CA LEU A 138 23.84 16.72 15.70
C LEU A 138 24.18 17.35 17.05
N ILE A 139 24.79 18.53 17.05
CA ILE A 139 25.12 19.29 18.27
C ILE A 139 23.84 19.86 18.90
N ASP A 140 23.04 20.60 18.14
CA ASP A 140 21.81 21.25 18.62
C ASP A 140 20.85 20.25 19.28
N LEU A 141 20.75 19.04 18.73
CA LEU A 141 19.88 17.97 19.24
C LEU A 141 20.55 17.08 20.29
N GLY A 142 21.85 17.24 20.55
CA GLY A 142 22.62 16.37 21.45
C GLY A 142 22.60 14.90 21.01
N LEU A 143 22.85 14.66 19.71
CA LEU A 143 22.88 13.34 19.07
C LEU A 143 24.30 12.93 18.62
N GLU A 144 25.34 13.68 18.97
CA GLU A 144 26.73 13.43 18.57
C GLU A 144 27.20 12.00 18.90
N SER A 145 26.89 11.52 20.11
CA SER A 145 27.29 10.19 20.57
C SER A 145 26.66 9.04 19.77
N CYS A 146 25.52 9.28 19.11
CA CYS A 146 24.80 8.29 18.32
C CYS A 146 24.84 8.57 16.82
N ALA A 147 25.65 9.53 16.34
CA ALA A 147 25.70 9.95 14.95
C ALA A 147 25.91 8.79 13.95
N ASN A 148 26.77 7.83 14.31
CA ASN A 148 27.08 6.65 13.50
C ASN A 148 26.28 5.39 13.89
N THR A 149 25.38 5.50 14.86
CA THR A 149 24.52 4.39 15.30
C THR A 149 23.35 4.23 14.33
N THR A 150 22.98 2.98 14.03
CA THR A 150 21.78 2.66 13.26
C THR A 150 20.53 3.08 14.03
N VAL A 151 19.58 3.72 13.35
CA VAL A 151 18.37 4.28 13.99
C VAL A 151 17.56 3.21 14.74
N ALA A 152 17.50 1.97 14.24
CA ALA A 152 16.88 0.85 14.95
C ALA A 152 17.43 0.60 16.38
N LYS A 153 18.66 1.01 16.67
CA LYS A 153 19.34 0.82 17.97
C LYS A 153 19.29 2.06 18.87
N CYS A 154 18.70 3.16 18.41
CA CYS A 154 18.57 4.39 19.20
C CYS A 154 17.49 4.24 20.28
N SER A 155 17.63 4.99 21.38
CA SER A 155 16.57 5.09 22.39
C SER A 155 15.37 5.90 21.87
N GLY A 156 14.18 5.74 22.47
CA GLY A 156 12.99 6.51 22.06
C GLY A 156 13.20 8.02 22.08
N GLY A 157 13.87 8.54 23.11
CA GLY A 157 14.24 9.96 23.20
C GLY A 157 15.27 10.41 22.15
N GLN A 158 16.17 9.53 21.70
CA GLN A 158 17.05 9.83 20.57
C GLN A 158 16.28 9.82 19.24
N MET A 159 15.34 8.89 19.05
CA MET A 159 14.49 8.82 17.86
C MET A 159 13.60 10.05 17.71
N LYS A 160 12.95 10.52 18.80
CA LYS A 160 12.16 11.78 18.79
C LYS A 160 13.01 12.98 18.38
N ARG A 161 14.20 13.13 18.99
CA ARG A 161 15.12 14.22 18.66
C ARG A 161 15.59 14.15 17.21
N LEU A 162 15.87 12.95 16.68
CA LEU A 162 16.19 12.75 15.28
C LEU A 162 15.02 13.17 14.37
N ALA A 163 13.78 12.82 14.70
CA ALA A 163 12.61 13.22 13.93
C ALA A 163 12.50 14.76 13.83
N PHE A 164 12.77 15.50 14.91
CA PHE A 164 12.86 16.97 14.86
C PHE A 164 13.98 17.43 13.91
N GLY A 165 15.15 16.79 13.98
CA GLY A 165 16.29 17.10 13.13
C GLY A 165 16.04 16.89 11.64
N LEU A 166 15.31 15.84 11.28
CA LEU A 166 14.88 15.62 9.89
C LEU A 166 13.98 16.76 9.40
N GLU A 167 13.13 17.30 10.28
CA GLU A 167 12.30 18.45 9.96
C GLU A 167 13.09 19.75 9.83
N LEU A 168 14.10 19.94 10.67
CA LEU A 168 14.98 21.10 10.72
C LEU A 168 16.17 21.05 9.73
N ALA A 169 16.32 19.98 8.95
CA ALA A 169 17.39 19.80 7.96
C ALA A 169 17.34 20.78 6.77
N ALA A 170 16.22 21.47 6.57
CA ALA A 170 16.09 22.53 5.57
C ALA A 170 16.89 23.79 5.99
N MET A 171 17.49 24.46 5.00
CA MET A 171 18.12 25.77 5.17
C MET A 171 17.10 26.82 5.62
N GLN A 172 15.92 26.81 5.01
CA GLN A 172 14.78 27.58 5.45
C GLN A 172 13.99 26.78 6.48
N LYS A 173 14.02 27.21 7.73
CA LYS A 173 13.29 26.58 8.82
C LYS A 173 11.77 26.68 8.61
N PRO A 174 10.98 25.70 9.10
CA PRO A 174 9.53 25.82 9.11
C PRO A 174 9.10 26.97 10.02
N HIS A 175 8.03 27.66 9.66
CA HIS A 175 7.44 28.70 10.49
C HIS A 175 6.66 28.11 11.67
N PHE A 176 6.02 26.96 11.42
CA PHE A 176 5.26 26.21 12.41
C PHE A 176 5.74 24.76 12.41
N LEU A 177 6.01 24.21 13.58
CA LEU A 177 6.29 22.79 13.79
C LEU A 177 5.19 22.23 14.69
N MET A 178 4.36 21.36 14.13
CA MET A 178 3.26 20.73 14.83
C MET A 178 3.62 19.30 15.19
N LEU A 179 3.49 18.97 16.47
CA LEU A 179 3.94 17.72 17.05
C LEU A 179 2.78 17.05 17.79
N ASP A 180 2.49 15.80 17.43
CA ASP A 180 1.48 15.00 18.10
C ASP A 180 2.13 14.09 19.16
N GLU A 181 1.74 14.24 20.42
CA GLU A 181 2.14 13.47 21.60
C GLU A 181 3.66 13.37 21.84
N VAL A 182 4.28 14.52 22.03
CA VAL A 182 5.74 14.64 22.14
C VAL A 182 6.34 13.88 23.32
N THR A 183 5.64 13.82 24.45
CA THR A 183 6.16 13.22 25.69
C THR A 183 5.78 11.75 25.87
N SER A 184 4.93 11.21 24.97
CA SER A 184 4.48 9.81 25.05
C SER A 184 5.66 8.84 24.89
N GLY A 185 5.71 7.81 25.73
CA GLY A 185 6.78 6.80 25.72
C GLY A 185 8.14 7.26 26.25
N LEU A 186 8.22 8.43 26.91
CA LEU A 186 9.42 8.91 27.60
C LEU A 186 9.24 8.93 29.12
N ASP A 187 10.33 8.74 29.85
CA ASP A 187 10.41 9.06 31.26
C ASP A 187 10.35 10.58 31.47
N SER A 188 9.91 11.01 32.66
CA SER A 188 9.71 12.43 33.01
C SER A 188 10.98 13.28 32.85
N CYS A 189 12.15 12.72 33.16
CA CYS A 189 13.44 13.40 33.02
C CYS A 189 13.83 13.63 31.56
N VAL A 190 13.72 12.62 30.68
CA VAL A 190 13.98 12.79 29.25
C VAL A 190 12.92 13.65 28.58
N GLY A 191 11.64 13.49 28.95
CA GLY A 191 10.54 14.34 28.46
C GLY A 191 10.80 15.82 28.73
N LEU A 192 11.23 16.18 29.94
CA LEU A 192 11.59 17.56 30.28
C LEU A 192 12.76 18.07 29.44
N LYS A 193 13.80 17.25 29.21
CA LYS A 193 14.93 17.63 28.35
C LYS A 193 14.49 17.87 26.91
N VAL A 194 13.57 17.05 26.39
CA VAL A 194 13.00 17.21 25.04
C VAL A 194 12.18 18.50 24.92
N VAL A 195 11.32 18.80 25.89
CA VAL A 195 10.52 20.04 25.88
C VAL A 195 11.42 21.28 25.99
N LYS A 196 12.44 21.26 26.84
CA LYS A 196 13.44 22.35 26.93
C LYS A 196 14.18 22.55 25.61
N LEU A 197 14.57 21.46 24.95
CA LEU A 197 15.16 21.51 23.62
C LEU A 197 14.22 22.17 22.60
N LEU A 198 12.93 21.79 22.59
CA LEU A 198 11.94 22.41 21.70
C LEU A 198 11.74 23.90 21.99
N SER A 199 11.74 24.31 23.26
CA SER A 199 11.68 25.72 23.66
C SER A 199 12.88 26.50 23.12
N ASN A 200 14.09 25.97 23.31
CA ASN A 200 15.31 26.58 22.78
C ASN A 200 15.30 26.69 21.25
N LEU A 201 14.80 25.67 20.55
CA LEU A 201 14.68 25.67 19.08
C LEU A 201 13.64 26.67 18.59
N ALA A 202 12.50 26.80 19.28
CA ALA A 202 11.45 27.77 18.97
C ALA A 202 12.00 29.20 18.97
N VAL A 203 12.75 29.55 20.02
CA VAL A 203 13.38 30.87 20.18
C VAL A 203 14.52 31.05 19.17
N ALA A 204 15.47 30.10 19.09
CA ALA A 204 16.68 30.24 18.27
C ALA A 204 16.38 30.33 16.76
N HIS A 205 15.31 29.69 16.28
CA HIS A 205 14.91 29.71 14.88
C HIS A 205 13.71 30.60 14.58
N ASN A 206 13.20 31.32 15.58
CA ASN A 206 11.98 32.15 15.47
C ASN A 206 10.82 31.38 14.80
N MET A 207 10.53 30.20 15.34
CA MET A 207 9.49 29.29 14.86
C MET A 207 8.48 29.01 15.97
N ALA A 208 7.22 28.79 15.60
CA ALA A 208 6.19 28.36 16.55
C ALA A 208 6.21 26.83 16.66
N VAL A 209 6.25 26.30 17.87
CA VAL A 209 6.17 24.85 18.12
C VAL A 209 4.86 24.57 18.83
N VAL A 210 3.99 23.76 18.24
CA VAL A 210 2.74 23.32 18.86
C VAL A 210 2.87 21.84 19.18
N ALA A 211 2.73 21.48 20.45
CA ALA A 211 2.88 20.10 20.90
C ALA A 211 1.64 19.64 21.68
N THR A 212 1.04 18.52 21.28
CA THR A 212 0.04 17.85 22.13
C THR A 212 0.75 17.06 23.23
N ILE A 213 0.23 17.16 24.45
CA ILE A 213 0.74 16.46 25.63
C ILE A 213 -0.42 15.82 26.38
N HIS A 214 -0.16 14.65 26.95
CA HIS A 214 -1.06 13.99 27.90
C HIS A 214 -0.47 14.12 29.30
N GLN A 215 -1.20 14.72 30.24
CA GLN A 215 -0.86 14.85 31.67
C GLN A 215 0.62 15.24 31.94
N PRO A 216 1.00 16.52 31.72
CA PRO A 216 2.35 16.99 31.98
C PRO A 216 2.59 17.18 33.48
N SER A 217 3.80 16.84 33.95
CA SER A 217 4.24 17.27 35.29
C SER A 217 4.33 18.79 35.38
N TYR A 218 4.15 19.35 36.58
CA TYR A 218 4.22 20.80 36.81
C TYR A 218 5.50 21.46 36.23
N LYS A 219 6.66 20.83 36.45
CA LYS A 219 7.96 21.31 35.93
C LYS A 219 8.01 21.34 34.39
N LEU A 220 7.32 20.42 33.74
CA LEU A 220 7.24 20.33 32.28
C LEU A 220 6.22 21.33 31.72
N PHE A 221 5.05 21.45 32.36
CA PHE A 221 3.99 22.37 31.97
C PHE A 221 4.44 23.84 32.01
N THR A 222 5.22 24.22 33.01
CA THR A 222 5.79 25.57 33.17
C THR A 222 6.85 25.93 32.12
N GLN A 223 7.34 24.99 31.31
CA GLN A 223 8.27 25.30 30.21
C GLN A 223 7.56 25.86 28.97
N PHE A 224 6.23 25.74 28.89
CA PHE A 224 5.46 26.24 27.77
C PHE A 224 5.22 27.74 27.90
N SER A 225 5.35 28.49 26.81
CA SER A 225 4.96 29.90 26.80
C SER A 225 3.45 30.07 26.79
N LYS A 226 2.72 29.08 26.25
CA LYS A 226 1.27 29.13 26.10
C LYS A 226 0.66 27.74 26.19
N ALA A 227 -0.54 27.64 26.77
CA ALA A 227 -1.33 26.42 26.85
C ALA A 227 -2.73 26.65 26.29
N ILE A 228 -3.21 25.68 25.52
CA ILE A 228 -4.57 25.59 24.99
C ILE A 228 -5.16 24.27 25.49
N ILE A 229 -6.33 24.33 26.12
CA ILE A 229 -6.94 23.18 26.79
C ILE A 229 -8.32 22.91 26.20
N LEU A 230 -8.51 21.70 25.68
CA LEU A 230 -9.75 21.21 25.09
C LEU A 230 -10.54 20.35 26.07
N THR A 231 -11.87 20.44 26.03
CA THR A 231 -12.80 19.57 26.76
C THR A 231 -13.12 18.29 26.01
N GLY A 232 -13.70 17.30 26.70
CA GLY A 232 -14.24 16.10 26.06
C GLY A 232 -15.34 16.38 25.02
N THR A 233 -16.02 17.52 25.12
CA THR A 233 -17.03 17.98 24.15
C THR A 233 -16.41 18.61 22.89
N GLY A 234 -15.15 19.05 22.93
CA GLY A 234 -14.44 19.68 21.81
C GLY A 234 -14.37 21.20 21.87
N ASP A 235 -14.72 21.80 23.02
CA ASP A 235 -14.65 23.23 23.31
C ASP A 235 -13.28 23.60 23.90
N ILE A 236 -12.87 24.86 23.79
CA ILE A 236 -11.64 25.37 24.43
C ILE A 236 -12.00 26.04 25.76
N ILE A 237 -11.44 25.54 26.87
CA ILE A 237 -11.67 26.08 28.23
C ILE A 237 -10.54 26.96 28.74
N PHE A 238 -9.33 26.85 28.18
CA PHE A 238 -8.21 27.71 28.55
C PHE A 238 -7.34 28.01 27.35
N ASN A 239 -6.88 29.25 27.24
CA ASN A 239 -5.98 29.71 26.17
C ASN A 239 -5.12 30.87 26.68
N GLY A 240 -3.94 30.58 27.22
CA GLY A 240 -3.09 31.58 27.87
C GLY A 240 -1.78 31.02 28.42
N GLU A 241 -1.06 31.80 29.20
CA GLU A 241 0.18 31.36 29.87
C GLU A 241 -0.10 30.30 30.95
N PRO A 242 0.72 29.25 31.08
CA PRO A 242 0.56 28.22 32.11
C PRO A 242 0.47 28.75 33.55
N THR A 243 1.19 29.84 33.86
CA THR A 243 1.22 30.48 35.20
C THR A 243 -0.12 31.09 35.59
N LYS A 244 -0.91 31.53 34.61
CA LYS A 244 -2.24 32.15 34.83
C LYS A 244 -3.35 31.12 35.04
N LEU A 245 -3.08 29.84 34.81
CA LEU A 245 -4.08 28.77 34.91
C LEU A 245 -4.65 28.65 36.31
N LYS A 246 -3.80 28.64 37.35
CA LYS A 246 -4.22 28.53 38.76
C LYS A 246 -5.22 29.62 39.14
N GLY A 247 -4.86 30.88 38.91
CA GLY A 247 -5.77 32.01 39.18
C GLY A 247 -7.04 32.00 38.33
N THR A 248 -6.99 31.44 37.10
CA THR A 248 -8.20 31.29 36.27
C THR A 248 -9.16 30.24 36.83
N LEU A 249 -8.64 29.15 37.39
CA LEU A 249 -9.42 28.11 38.08
C LEU A 249 -10.09 28.69 39.34
N GLU A 250 -9.34 29.41 40.17
CA GLU A 250 -9.85 30.08 41.37
C GLU A 250 -10.96 31.09 41.06
N LEU A 251 -10.76 31.94 40.05
CA LEU A 251 -11.78 32.89 39.58
C LEU A 251 -13.04 32.23 39.02
N SER A 252 -12.94 30.97 38.60
CA SER A 252 -14.08 30.22 38.05
C SER A 252 -14.84 29.43 39.13
N GLY A 253 -14.33 29.41 40.37
CA GLY A 253 -14.95 28.78 41.53
C GLY A 253 -14.23 27.55 42.07
N TYR A 254 -13.10 27.12 41.49
CA TYR A 254 -12.32 25.99 42.01
C TYR A 254 -11.46 26.43 43.18
N GLN A 255 -11.59 25.79 44.35
CA GLN A 255 -10.77 26.07 45.51
C GLN A 255 -9.63 25.06 45.60
N PHE A 256 -8.39 25.54 45.51
CA PHE A 256 -7.23 24.71 45.86
C PHE A 256 -7.15 24.63 47.38
N GLU A 257 -6.95 23.43 47.93
CA GLU A 257 -6.67 23.28 49.35
C GLU A 257 -5.34 23.99 49.70
N GLU A 258 -5.30 24.74 50.80
CA GLU A 258 -4.16 25.60 51.17
C GLU A 258 -2.84 24.83 51.36
N ASP A 259 -2.91 23.51 51.60
CA ASP A 259 -1.76 22.61 51.79
C ASP A 259 -1.57 21.57 50.66
N SER A 260 -2.41 21.57 49.61
CA SER A 260 -2.26 20.59 48.52
C SER A 260 -1.29 21.06 47.44
N TYR A 261 -0.30 20.21 47.12
CA TYR A 261 0.61 20.40 45.97
C TYR A 261 -0.04 19.91 44.67
N GLU A 262 -1.31 20.26 44.46
CA GLU A 262 -2.03 19.88 43.25
C GLU A 262 -1.41 20.54 42.03
N ASN A 263 -1.23 19.74 40.98
CA ASN A 263 -0.78 20.24 39.69
C ASN A 263 -1.97 20.84 38.95
N PRO A 264 -1.98 22.16 38.66
CA PRO A 264 -3.11 22.80 37.97
C PRO A 264 -3.42 22.17 36.60
N ALA A 265 -2.41 21.58 35.95
CA ALA A 265 -2.58 20.88 34.69
C ALA A 265 -3.36 19.56 34.83
N ASP A 266 -3.25 18.87 35.97
CA ASP A 266 -3.99 17.63 36.22
C ASP A 266 -5.45 17.95 36.59
N VAL A 267 -5.66 18.94 37.48
CA VAL A 267 -6.98 19.45 37.87
C VAL A 267 -7.78 19.89 36.65
N VAL A 268 -7.21 20.72 35.77
CA VAL A 268 -7.95 21.20 34.58
C VAL A 268 -8.26 20.08 33.59
N ILE A 269 -7.43 19.04 33.50
CA ILE A 269 -7.71 17.87 32.65
C ILE A 269 -8.85 17.05 33.24
N GLU A 270 -8.89 16.89 34.57
CA GLU A 270 -9.99 16.23 35.27
C GLU A 270 -11.31 16.97 35.07
N LEU A 271 -11.31 18.29 35.26
CA LEU A 271 -12.45 19.16 34.96
C LEU A 271 -12.87 19.03 33.49
N ALA A 272 -11.93 19.11 32.55
CA ALA A 272 -12.19 18.94 31.11
C ALA A 272 -12.75 17.55 30.75
N SER A 273 -12.47 16.53 31.57
CA SER A 273 -12.94 15.15 31.41
C SER A 273 -14.37 14.95 31.93
N SER A 274 -14.82 15.80 32.86
CA SER A 274 -16.20 15.76 33.37
C SER A 274 -17.24 16.19 32.32
N MET A 275 -16.83 17.07 31.40
CA MET A 275 -17.56 17.42 30.18
C MET A 275 -17.56 16.22 29.19
N LYS A 276 -18.40 15.22 29.44
CA LYS A 276 -18.57 14.04 28.57
C LYS A 276 -19.77 14.20 27.64
N ARG A 277 -19.68 13.51 26.51
CA ARG A 277 -20.83 13.27 25.61
C ARG A 277 -21.56 12.02 26.12
N LYS A 278 -22.86 12.11 26.48
CA LYS A 278 -23.67 10.92 26.79
C LYS A 278 -24.14 10.28 25.47
N LEU A 279 -23.77 9.03 25.23
CA LEU A 279 -24.36 8.18 24.19
C LEU A 279 -25.55 7.47 24.83
N ILE A 280 -26.78 7.94 24.59
CA ILE A 280 -27.98 7.27 25.11
C ILE A 280 -28.36 6.15 24.13
N CYS A 281 -28.17 4.89 24.52
CA CYS A 281 -28.78 3.75 23.81
C CYS A 281 -30.19 3.55 24.36
N LYS A 282 -31.23 3.94 23.62
CA LYS A 282 -32.61 3.49 23.88
C LYS A 282 -32.81 2.14 23.20
N SER A 283 -33.15 1.10 23.95
CA SER A 283 -33.63 -0.17 23.40
C SER A 283 -35.15 -0.10 23.25
N GLU A 284 -35.67 0.00 22.03
CA GLU A 284 -37.09 -0.20 21.78
C GLU A 284 -37.33 -1.65 21.33
N GLN A 285 -38.32 -2.32 21.96
CA GLN A 285 -38.83 -3.61 21.51
C GLN A 285 -39.83 -3.37 20.38
N ILE A 286 -39.52 -3.86 19.17
CA ILE A 286 -40.45 -3.81 18.04
C ILE A 286 -40.80 -5.25 17.66
N GLU A 287 -42.08 -5.62 17.80
CA GLU A 287 -42.62 -6.89 17.31
C GLU A 287 -42.73 -6.88 15.79
N LEU A 288 -41.92 -7.69 15.12
CA LEU A 288 -42.07 -8.03 13.71
C LEU A 288 -42.13 -9.54 13.60
N SER A 289 -43.31 -10.06 13.22
CA SER A 289 -43.62 -11.45 12.83
C SER A 289 -42.61 -12.50 13.33
N GLU A 290 -42.87 -13.03 14.53
CA GLU A 290 -42.19 -14.18 15.17
C GLU A 290 -40.69 -14.06 15.48
N LYS A 291 -40.04 -12.89 15.33
CA LYS A 291 -38.67 -12.68 15.85
C LYS A 291 -38.53 -11.35 16.59
N PHE A 292 -38.22 -11.43 17.89
CA PHE A 292 -37.76 -10.29 18.67
C PHE A 292 -36.42 -9.80 18.13
N VAL A 293 -36.37 -8.56 17.63
CA VAL A 293 -35.14 -7.88 17.25
C VAL A 293 -34.96 -6.68 18.17
N PHE A 294 -33.88 -6.66 18.94
CA PHE A 294 -33.47 -5.49 19.71
C PHE A 294 -32.91 -4.43 18.77
N VAL A 295 -33.55 -3.25 18.70
CA VAL A 295 -33.07 -2.10 17.94
C VAL A 295 -32.59 -1.05 18.93
N ASN A 296 -31.30 -0.71 18.86
CA ASN A 296 -30.73 0.39 19.63
C ASN A 296 -30.93 1.70 18.84
N LEU A 297 -31.75 2.60 19.36
CA LEU A 297 -31.91 3.97 18.87
C LEU A 297 -31.02 4.89 19.70
N VAL A 298 -30.20 5.71 19.03
CA VAL A 298 -29.33 6.70 19.68
C VAL A 298 -29.95 8.08 19.50
N GLU A 299 -30.27 8.74 20.61
CA GLU A 299 -30.65 10.16 20.68
C GLU A 299 -29.62 10.93 21.52
N GLU A 300 -29.40 12.20 21.18
CA GLU A 300 -28.43 13.08 21.83
C GLU A 300 -29.13 14.11 22.73
N GLU A 301 -28.86 14.07 24.03
CA GLU A 301 -29.18 15.15 24.98
C GLU A 301 -27.97 15.43 25.91
N PRO A 302 -27.73 16.69 26.31
CA PRO A 302 -26.77 17.02 27.35
C PRO A 302 -27.40 16.78 28.73
N VAL A 303 -26.95 15.79 29.51
CA VAL A 303 -27.46 15.62 30.88
C VAL A 303 -26.39 15.12 31.86
N THR A 304 -26.47 15.71 33.04
CA THR A 304 -25.89 15.39 34.35
C THR A 304 -26.06 13.93 34.75
N ASP A 305 -25.11 13.41 35.53
CA ASP A 305 -25.08 12.00 35.93
C ASP A 305 -26.19 11.68 36.93
N ASN A 306 -26.98 10.64 36.65
CA ASN A 306 -27.59 9.80 37.68
C ASN A 306 -27.45 8.33 37.27
N VAL A 307 -26.93 7.56 38.22
CA VAL A 307 -26.82 6.11 38.23
C VAL A 307 -28.21 5.53 38.51
N ILE A 308 -28.69 4.60 37.68
CA ILE A 308 -29.87 3.78 38.00
C ILE A 308 -29.37 2.50 38.65
N SER A 309 -29.57 2.39 39.96
CA SER A 309 -29.79 1.12 40.66
C SER A 309 -31.26 1.12 41.09
N ASP A 310 -31.94 0.01 40.80
CA ASP A 310 -33.33 -0.25 41.13
C ASP A 310 -33.68 0.12 42.58
N ASP A 311 -34.74 0.92 42.78
CA ASP A 311 -35.92 0.56 43.59
C ASP A 311 -36.91 1.75 43.70
N SER A 312 -38.18 1.39 43.81
CA SER A 312 -39.41 2.19 43.94
C SER A 312 -39.35 3.50 44.76
N PHE A 313 -40.06 4.55 44.33
CA PHE A 313 -41.26 5.18 44.98
C PHE A 313 -41.58 6.57 44.38
N GLU A 314 -42.87 6.94 44.33
CA GLU A 314 -43.37 8.24 43.88
C GLU A 314 -42.99 9.42 44.80
N GLY A 315 -42.74 10.61 44.25
CA GLY A 315 -42.67 11.84 45.05
C GLY A 315 -42.09 13.06 44.32
N SER A 316 -42.79 14.19 44.43
CA SER A 316 -42.54 15.51 43.83
C SER A 316 -41.22 16.23 44.17
N SER A 317 -40.82 17.13 43.25
CA SER A 317 -40.24 18.48 43.44
C SER A 317 -38.71 18.74 43.27
N SER A 318 -38.45 19.82 42.49
CA SER A 318 -37.25 20.68 42.36
C SER A 318 -36.17 20.34 41.29
N PRO A 319 -35.55 21.37 40.64
CA PRO A 319 -34.51 21.19 39.62
C PRO A 319 -33.15 21.05 40.31
N GLU A 320 -32.61 19.83 40.39
CA GLU A 320 -31.40 19.54 41.19
C GLU A 320 -30.12 19.40 40.36
N SER A 321 -29.16 20.28 40.72
CA SER A 321 -27.69 20.29 40.62
C SER A 321 -26.97 19.68 39.39
N GLU A 322 -26.49 20.55 38.50
CA GLU A 322 -25.32 20.25 37.65
C GLU A 322 -24.08 19.97 38.51
N SER A 323 -23.30 18.93 38.17
CA SER A 323 -22.03 18.64 38.86
C SER A 323 -21.14 19.88 38.85
N GLU A 324 -20.58 20.24 40.00
CA GLU A 324 -19.76 21.44 40.20
C GLU A 324 -18.69 21.65 39.12
N HIS A 325 -18.07 20.55 38.67
CA HIS A 325 -17.03 20.55 37.62
C HIS A 325 -17.53 21.05 36.26
N VAL A 326 -18.77 20.70 35.88
CA VAL A 326 -19.40 21.14 34.62
C VAL A 326 -19.71 22.64 34.67
N VAL A 327 -20.22 23.13 35.80
CA VAL A 327 -20.50 24.56 36.01
C VAL A 327 -19.22 25.39 35.89
N ILE A 328 -18.12 24.93 36.50
CA ILE A 328 -16.81 25.59 36.41
C ILE A 328 -16.33 25.65 34.95
N CYS A 329 -16.41 24.53 34.22
CA CYS A 329 -15.99 24.48 32.82
C CYS A 329 -16.84 25.40 31.93
N SER A 330 -18.16 25.43 32.11
CA SER A 330 -19.06 26.32 31.35
C SER A 330 -18.76 27.81 31.61
N LYS A 331 -18.46 28.19 32.85
CA LYS A 331 -18.00 29.55 33.18
C LYS A 331 -16.70 29.91 32.46
N MET A 332 -15.75 28.97 32.38
CA MET A 332 -14.49 29.18 31.66
C MET A 332 -14.69 29.37 30.15
N VAL A 333 -15.53 28.54 29.52
CA VAL A 333 -15.85 28.67 28.08
C VAL A 333 -16.45 30.06 27.80
N ASN A 334 -17.49 30.47 28.55
CA ASN A 334 -18.16 31.76 28.33
C ASN A 334 -17.21 32.95 28.54
N LYS A 335 -16.34 32.89 29.56
CA LYS A 335 -15.34 33.94 29.81
C LYS A 335 -14.35 34.06 28.66
N LEU A 336 -13.92 32.92 28.10
CA LEU A 336 -13.02 32.89 26.95
C LEU A 336 -13.69 33.42 25.69
N GLU A 337 -14.92 33.02 25.39
CA GLU A 337 -15.66 33.50 24.21
C GLU A 337 -15.75 35.02 24.23
N ASN A 338 -16.13 35.62 25.37
CA ASN A 338 -16.21 37.07 25.52
C ASN A 338 -14.84 37.77 25.34
N THR A 339 -13.79 37.22 25.96
CA THR A 339 -12.44 37.78 25.84
C THR A 339 -11.93 37.71 24.39
N TYR A 340 -12.28 36.64 23.67
CA TYR A 340 -11.88 36.44 22.28
C TYR A 340 -12.71 37.24 21.29
N THR A 341 -14.00 37.46 21.53
CA THR A 341 -14.82 38.36 20.70
C THR A 341 -14.25 39.77 20.75
N ASP A 342 -13.84 40.24 21.92
CA ASP A 342 -13.19 41.55 22.08
C ASP A 342 -11.83 41.58 21.37
N PHE A 343 -11.00 40.56 21.58
CA PHE A 343 -9.70 40.43 20.89
C PHE A 343 -9.82 40.37 19.36
N ILE A 344 -10.83 39.68 18.83
CA ILE A 344 -11.12 39.61 17.39
C ILE A 344 -11.59 40.98 16.90
N HIS A 345 -12.50 41.65 17.62
CA HIS A 345 -12.94 43.00 17.26
C HIS A 345 -11.78 43.99 17.20
N ASP A 346 -10.86 43.94 18.16
CA ASP A 346 -9.70 44.83 18.21
C ASP A 346 -8.66 44.54 17.13
N ASN A 347 -8.38 43.26 16.82
CA ASN A 347 -7.34 42.89 15.85
C ASN A 347 -7.83 42.75 14.41
N PHE A 348 -9.10 42.44 14.16
CA PHE A 348 -9.67 42.43 12.80
C PHE A 348 -10.11 43.83 12.33
N ASN A 349 -10.06 44.84 13.21
CA ASN A 349 -10.10 46.26 12.82
C ASN A 349 -8.73 46.81 12.40
N MET A 350 -7.64 46.00 12.44
CA MET A 350 -6.41 46.34 11.71
C MET A 350 -6.68 46.31 10.22
N ASP A 351 -6.06 47.23 9.47
CA ASP A 351 -6.23 47.37 8.01
C ASP A 351 -6.32 46.00 7.31
N SER A 352 -7.48 45.74 6.73
CA SER A 352 -7.88 44.47 6.08
C SER A 352 -6.91 43.89 5.03
N ASN A 353 -5.85 44.63 4.69
CA ASN A 353 -4.82 44.25 3.72
C ASN A 353 -3.75 43.29 4.28
N ASP A 354 -3.55 43.19 5.61
CA ASP A 354 -2.45 42.38 6.19
C ASP A 354 -2.86 40.96 6.64
N LEU A 355 -4.16 40.67 6.63
CA LEU A 355 -4.72 39.44 7.20
C LEU A 355 -5.24 38.52 6.09
N ILE A 356 -4.45 37.50 5.72
CA ILE A 356 -4.79 36.62 4.60
C ILE A 356 -5.48 35.36 5.11
N ARG A 357 -6.69 35.12 4.61
CA ARG A 357 -7.44 33.87 4.85
C ARG A 357 -6.79 32.71 4.10
N GLN A 358 -6.56 31.61 4.80
CA GLN A 358 -6.01 30.35 4.28
C GLN A 358 -7.09 29.28 4.28
N ASP A 359 -7.88 29.19 3.20
CA ASP A 359 -8.97 28.23 3.10
C ASP A 359 -8.49 26.77 3.06
N ASP A 360 -7.30 26.51 2.50
CA ASP A 360 -6.66 25.19 2.43
C ASP A 360 -5.75 24.89 3.64
N GLY A 361 -5.84 25.69 4.72
CA GLY A 361 -5.01 25.56 5.91
C GLY A 361 -3.56 26.03 5.71
N LEU A 362 -2.67 25.65 6.62
CA LEU A 362 -1.28 26.10 6.63
C LEU A 362 -0.32 25.28 5.73
N CYS A 363 -0.78 24.17 5.16
CA CYS A 363 0.04 23.31 4.30
C CYS A 363 0.44 24.01 3.00
N SER A 364 1.75 24.14 2.75
CA SER A 364 2.25 24.64 1.48
C SER A 364 1.92 23.70 0.31
N LYS A 365 1.59 24.24 -0.87
CA LYS A 365 1.49 23.48 -2.12
C LYS A 365 2.76 22.64 -2.32
N GLY A 366 2.58 21.34 -2.58
CA GLY A 366 3.68 20.39 -2.74
C GLY A 366 4.70 20.85 -3.78
N ARG A 367 5.98 20.56 -3.53
CA ARG A 367 7.08 20.93 -4.44
C ARG A 367 6.92 20.28 -5.81
N SER A 368 7.45 20.89 -6.87
CA SER A 368 7.44 20.31 -8.21
C SER A 368 8.37 19.10 -8.35
N PHE A 369 8.12 18.30 -9.39
CA PHE A 369 8.99 17.18 -9.77
C PHE A 369 10.41 17.69 -10.07
N SER A 370 11.42 16.95 -9.62
CA SER A 370 12.83 17.30 -9.83
C SER A 370 13.66 16.05 -10.03
N PHE A 371 14.42 15.99 -11.12
CA PHE A 371 15.37 14.91 -11.40
C PHE A 371 16.44 14.76 -10.33
N TYR A 372 16.88 15.87 -9.71
CA TYR A 372 17.84 15.81 -8.61
C TYR A 372 17.28 15.04 -7.41
N ARG A 373 16.04 15.35 -7.00
CA ARG A 373 15.39 14.63 -5.89
C ARG A 373 15.12 13.17 -6.24
N LEU A 374 14.73 12.89 -7.49
CA LEU A 374 14.58 11.52 -7.99
C LEU A 374 15.88 10.74 -7.83
N TRP A 375 17.00 11.33 -8.24
CA TRP A 375 18.32 10.71 -8.12
C TRP A 375 18.73 10.47 -6.68
N ILE A 376 18.59 11.46 -5.78
CA ILE A 376 18.91 11.29 -4.36
C ILE A 376 18.03 10.22 -3.71
N LEU A 377 16.75 10.17 -4.06
CA LEU A 377 15.81 9.19 -3.54
C LEU A 377 16.11 7.78 -4.05
N PHE A 378 16.46 7.65 -5.33
CA PHE A 378 16.98 6.41 -5.90
C PHE A 378 18.23 5.94 -5.17
N LEU A 379 19.21 6.82 -4.92
CA LEU A 379 20.42 6.49 -4.16
C LEU A 379 20.09 6.04 -2.73
N ARG A 380 19.15 6.71 -2.06
CA ARG A 380 18.68 6.32 -0.72
C ARG A 380 18.06 4.93 -0.73
N CYS A 381 17.12 4.68 -1.64
CA CYS A 381 16.45 3.39 -1.80
C CYS A 381 17.45 2.27 -2.15
N ALA A 382 18.37 2.53 -3.09
CA ALA A 382 19.40 1.57 -3.47
C ALA A 382 20.34 1.26 -2.30
N HIS A 383 20.78 2.28 -1.56
CA HIS A 383 21.63 2.09 -0.37
C HIS A 383 20.91 1.25 0.70
N THR A 384 19.62 1.51 0.96
CA THR A 384 18.85 0.72 1.93
C THR A 384 18.65 -0.72 1.47
N SER A 385 18.27 -0.94 0.21
CA SER A 385 18.01 -2.29 -0.33
C SER A 385 19.27 -3.14 -0.43
N ILE A 386 20.41 -2.55 -0.85
CA ILE A 386 21.67 -3.29 -1.07
C ILE A 386 22.43 -3.51 0.26
N PHE A 387 22.68 -2.44 1.01
CA PHE A 387 23.66 -2.47 2.09
C PHE A 387 23.05 -2.70 3.47
N LYS A 388 21.80 -2.27 3.67
CA LYS A 388 21.17 -2.32 4.99
C LYS A 388 20.19 -3.49 5.16
N GLN A 389 19.64 -4.01 4.07
CA GLN A 389 18.75 -5.19 4.06
C GLN A 389 19.45 -6.48 3.58
N LYS A 390 20.72 -6.69 3.97
CA LYS A 390 21.51 -7.87 3.54
C LYS A 390 20.84 -9.21 3.85
N GLN A 391 20.14 -9.31 4.98
CA GLN A 391 19.41 -10.53 5.36
C GLN A 391 18.29 -10.86 4.36
N PHE A 392 17.50 -9.88 3.95
CA PHE A 392 16.44 -10.08 2.94
C PHE A 392 17.02 -10.51 1.60
N LEU A 393 18.12 -9.87 1.18
CA LEU A 393 18.81 -10.22 -0.07
C LEU A 393 19.40 -11.64 -0.02
N ALA A 394 20.02 -12.01 1.10
CA ALA A 394 20.60 -13.34 1.32
C ALA A 394 19.51 -14.43 1.33
N VAL A 395 18.39 -14.21 2.03
CA VAL A 395 17.24 -15.12 2.03
C VAL A 395 16.66 -15.24 0.63
N ARG A 396 16.53 -14.13 -0.12
CA ARG A 396 16.05 -14.16 -1.50
C ARG A 396 16.97 -14.99 -2.39
N LEU A 397 18.28 -14.78 -2.32
CA LEU A 397 19.26 -15.56 -3.10
C LEU A 397 19.21 -17.05 -2.73
N ALA A 398 19.26 -17.37 -1.43
CA ALA A 398 19.21 -18.75 -0.94
C ALA A 398 17.93 -19.46 -1.40
N LEU A 399 16.78 -18.78 -1.34
CA LEU A 399 15.52 -19.35 -1.78
C LEU A 399 15.52 -19.68 -3.29
N HIS A 400 16.05 -18.78 -4.14
CA HIS A 400 16.14 -19.06 -5.58
C HIS A 400 17.06 -20.25 -5.88
N VAL A 401 18.20 -20.35 -5.19
CA VAL A 401 19.13 -21.49 -5.35
C VAL A 401 18.51 -22.80 -4.86
N VAL A 402 17.94 -22.81 -3.65
CA VAL A 402 17.37 -24.03 -3.05
C VAL A 402 16.22 -24.56 -3.90
N VAL A 403 15.28 -23.69 -4.30
CA VAL A 403 14.15 -24.13 -5.14
C VAL A 403 14.62 -24.57 -6.53
N ALA A 404 15.65 -23.90 -7.07
CA ALA A 404 16.26 -24.33 -8.32
C ALA A 404 16.85 -25.73 -8.24
N VAL A 405 17.63 -26.02 -7.19
CA VAL A 405 18.22 -27.35 -6.94
C VAL A 405 17.15 -28.41 -6.72
N VAL A 406 16.11 -28.10 -5.94
CA VAL A 406 15.01 -29.05 -5.66
C VAL A 406 14.24 -29.39 -6.94
N LEU A 407 13.83 -28.40 -7.72
CA LEU A 407 13.14 -28.65 -8.98
C LEU A 407 14.04 -29.36 -10.00
N ALA A 408 15.31 -28.96 -10.08
CA ALA A 408 16.29 -29.62 -10.91
C ALA A 408 16.46 -31.10 -10.53
N ALA A 409 16.50 -31.44 -9.23
CA ALA A 409 16.58 -32.82 -8.77
C ALA A 409 15.31 -33.62 -9.06
N LEU A 410 14.13 -33.01 -8.86
CA LEU A 410 12.83 -33.65 -9.12
C LEU A 410 12.61 -33.96 -10.61
N TYR A 411 13.10 -33.09 -11.49
CA TYR A 411 12.97 -33.21 -12.95
C TYR A 411 14.31 -33.54 -13.64
N SER A 412 15.26 -34.15 -12.91
CA SER A 412 16.63 -34.42 -13.36
C SER A 412 16.76 -35.54 -14.40
N LYS A 413 15.76 -36.40 -14.51
CA LYS A 413 15.70 -37.41 -15.59
C LYS A 413 15.37 -36.68 -16.88
N GLU A 414 16.25 -36.81 -17.90
CA GLU A 414 16.16 -36.18 -19.24
C GLU A 414 14.71 -35.89 -19.61
N ILE A 415 14.26 -34.63 -19.60
CA ILE A 415 12.84 -34.38 -19.82
C ILE A 415 12.49 -34.84 -21.24
N GLY A 416 11.57 -35.80 -21.31
CA GLY A 416 11.21 -36.45 -22.56
C GLY A 416 10.63 -35.44 -23.52
N LEU A 417 11.35 -35.22 -24.61
CA LEU A 417 10.73 -34.76 -25.84
C LEU A 417 9.61 -35.75 -26.20
N ASP A 418 8.50 -35.23 -26.73
CA ASP A 418 7.35 -36.02 -27.17
C ASP A 418 7.83 -37.31 -27.88
N ASP A 419 7.20 -38.48 -27.64
CA ASP A 419 7.68 -39.79 -28.13
C ASP A 419 7.95 -39.81 -29.65
N SER A 420 7.31 -38.91 -30.39
CA SER A 420 7.43 -38.70 -31.82
C SER A 420 8.62 -37.79 -32.23
N CYS A 421 9.13 -36.93 -31.33
CA CYS A 421 10.28 -36.06 -31.57
C CYS A 421 11.60 -36.73 -31.14
N ALA A 422 11.56 -37.56 -30.09
CA ALA A 422 12.71 -38.35 -29.64
C ALA A 422 13.12 -39.44 -30.65
N THR A 423 12.15 -40.02 -31.37
CA THR A 423 12.40 -41.02 -32.42
C THR A 423 13.19 -40.46 -33.61
N LEU A 424 13.04 -39.17 -33.93
CA LEU A 424 13.74 -38.51 -35.03
C LEU A 424 15.18 -38.09 -34.68
N ILE A 425 15.44 -37.67 -33.44
CA ILE A 425 16.80 -37.34 -32.99
C ILE A 425 17.64 -38.63 -32.89
N TRP A 426 17.03 -39.74 -32.46
CA TRP A 426 17.68 -41.05 -32.47
C TRP A 426 17.89 -41.58 -33.90
N ALA A 427 16.97 -41.32 -34.84
CA ALA A 427 17.14 -41.63 -36.25
C ALA A 427 18.26 -40.81 -36.94
N LYS A 428 18.58 -39.62 -36.42
CA LYS A 428 19.64 -38.74 -36.95
C LYS A 428 21.04 -39.10 -36.44
N ASN A 429 21.13 -39.69 -35.24
CA ASN A 429 22.40 -40.02 -34.58
C ASN A 429 22.68 -41.54 -34.46
N GLY A 430 21.70 -42.40 -34.77
CA GLY A 430 21.84 -43.85 -34.79
C GLY A 430 21.65 -44.39 -36.21
N SER A 431 22.64 -45.12 -36.70
CA SER A 431 22.60 -45.79 -38.00
C SER A 431 21.42 -46.78 -38.09
N MET A 432 20.32 -46.35 -38.70
CA MET A 432 19.34 -47.27 -39.28
C MET A 432 19.15 -46.97 -40.77
N ILE A 433 19.15 -48.08 -41.49
CA ILE A 433 19.14 -48.24 -42.94
C ILE A 433 17.95 -47.50 -43.55
N ASN A 434 18.23 -46.74 -44.61
CA ASN A 434 17.28 -45.98 -45.41
C ASN A 434 16.05 -46.85 -45.76
N PRO A 435 14.79 -46.45 -45.45
CA PRO A 435 13.60 -47.25 -45.71
C PRO A 435 13.44 -47.61 -47.20
N GLU A 436 13.93 -46.76 -48.09
CA GLU A 436 14.01 -47.01 -49.54
C GLU A 436 14.90 -48.21 -49.90
N SER A 437 16.02 -48.41 -49.19
CA SER A 437 16.93 -49.51 -49.54
C SER A 437 16.38 -50.86 -49.09
N ARG A 438 15.63 -50.90 -47.98
CA ARG A 438 14.96 -52.12 -47.50
C ARG A 438 13.71 -52.47 -48.32
N PHE A 439 13.01 -51.45 -48.84
CA PHE A 439 11.91 -51.64 -49.80
C PHE A 439 12.43 -52.17 -51.14
N ASN A 440 13.52 -51.58 -51.67
CA ASN A 440 14.15 -52.06 -52.91
C ASN A 440 14.75 -53.46 -52.75
N ASP A 441 15.31 -53.81 -51.58
CA ASP A 441 15.78 -55.18 -51.29
C ASP A 441 14.65 -56.22 -51.20
N LEU A 442 13.48 -55.83 -50.68
CA LEU A 442 12.30 -56.69 -50.61
C LEU A 442 11.64 -56.88 -51.98
N VAL A 443 11.60 -55.82 -52.78
CA VAL A 443 11.12 -55.86 -54.18
C VAL A 443 12.08 -56.69 -55.05
N HIS A 444 13.39 -56.56 -54.85
CA HIS A 444 14.41 -57.33 -55.57
C HIS A 444 14.47 -58.80 -55.13
N LYS A 445 14.10 -59.12 -53.88
CA LYS A 445 13.92 -60.51 -53.42
C LYS A 445 12.60 -61.12 -53.91
N ALA A 446 11.56 -60.30 -54.08
CA ALA A 446 10.29 -60.74 -54.65
C ALA A 446 10.37 -60.95 -56.18
N SER A 447 11.26 -60.25 -56.89
CA SER A 447 11.45 -60.38 -58.34
C SER A 447 12.31 -61.58 -58.77
N GLN A 448 12.80 -62.40 -57.84
CA GLN A 448 13.68 -63.56 -58.15
C GLN A 448 12.94 -64.91 -58.22
N ASN A 449 11.64 -64.96 -57.94
CA ASN A 449 10.82 -66.16 -58.11
C ASN A 449 9.71 -65.88 -59.14
N GLU A 450 9.93 -66.31 -60.38
CA GLU A 450 9.04 -66.08 -61.53
C GLU A 450 7.73 -66.91 -61.51
N SER A 451 7.46 -67.70 -60.47
CA SER A 451 6.30 -68.61 -60.45
C SER A 451 5.03 -68.09 -59.76
N ASP A 452 5.06 -66.92 -59.10
CA ASP A 452 3.90 -66.43 -58.32
C ASP A 452 3.28 -65.11 -58.84
N LEU A 453 3.67 -64.65 -60.04
CA LEU A 453 3.31 -63.33 -60.57
C LEU A 453 1.88 -63.20 -61.15
N GLU A 454 1.09 -64.27 -61.22
CA GLU A 454 -0.31 -64.22 -61.69
C GLU A 454 -1.37 -64.11 -60.59
N GLN A 455 -0.99 -64.01 -59.31
CA GLN A 455 -1.95 -63.87 -58.19
C GLN A 455 -1.68 -62.69 -57.24
N LEU A 456 -0.98 -61.65 -57.68
CA LEU A 456 -0.87 -60.41 -56.89
C LEU A 456 -2.07 -59.48 -57.13
N ASP A 457 -3.14 -59.72 -56.37
CA ASP A 457 -4.23 -58.78 -56.19
C ASP A 457 -3.71 -57.52 -55.46
N LEU A 458 -3.41 -56.45 -56.22
CA LEU A 458 -2.97 -55.16 -55.69
C LEU A 458 -3.92 -54.62 -54.61
N GLY A 459 -5.20 -55.00 -54.65
CA GLY A 459 -6.19 -54.63 -53.65
C GLY A 459 -5.91 -55.22 -52.26
N ASN A 460 -5.30 -56.41 -52.17
CA ASN A 460 -4.95 -57.06 -50.90
C ASN A 460 -3.61 -56.57 -50.33
N VAL A 461 -2.68 -56.11 -51.17
CA VAL A 461 -1.42 -55.50 -50.73
C VAL A 461 -1.68 -54.13 -50.12
N CYS A 462 -2.54 -53.31 -50.74
CA CYS A 462 -2.97 -52.04 -50.15
C CYS A 462 -3.79 -52.23 -48.86
N ARG A 463 -4.62 -53.28 -48.77
CA ARG A 463 -5.38 -53.60 -47.54
C ARG A 463 -4.45 -54.03 -46.40
N LYS A 464 -3.45 -54.88 -46.67
CA LYS A 464 -2.42 -55.25 -45.69
C LYS A 464 -1.57 -54.05 -45.23
N MET A 465 -1.31 -53.07 -46.10
CA MET A 465 -0.63 -51.83 -45.70
C MET A 465 -1.50 -50.93 -44.81
N VAL A 466 -2.82 -50.88 -45.03
CA VAL A 466 -3.76 -50.15 -44.15
C VAL A 466 -3.92 -50.86 -42.80
N ASP A 467 -3.89 -52.19 -42.76
CA ASP A 467 -3.96 -52.97 -41.51
C ASP A 467 -2.67 -52.85 -40.67
N VAL A 468 -1.49 -52.69 -41.30
CA VAL A 468 -0.23 -52.39 -40.60
C VAL A 468 -0.24 -50.98 -39.99
N CYS A 469 -0.99 -50.03 -40.55
CA CYS A 469 -1.13 -48.68 -40.02
C CYS A 469 -2.31 -48.49 -39.04
N SER A 470 -3.20 -49.47 -38.88
CA SER A 470 -4.46 -49.31 -38.10
C SER A 470 -4.60 -50.22 -36.88
N CYS A 471 -3.55 -50.94 -36.45
CA CYS A 471 -3.57 -51.70 -35.20
C CYS A 471 -3.08 -50.85 -34.01
N PRO A 472 -3.79 -50.85 -32.86
CA PRO A 472 -3.25 -50.33 -31.62
C PRO A 472 -2.15 -51.28 -31.18
N CYS A 473 -0.89 -50.85 -31.22
CA CYS A 473 0.21 -51.58 -30.62
C CYS A 473 0.03 -51.60 -29.10
N VAL A 474 -0.80 -52.53 -28.60
CA VAL A 474 -0.70 -53.07 -27.25
C VAL A 474 0.56 -53.93 -27.24
N ILE A 475 1.68 -53.31 -26.88
CA ILE A 475 2.87 -54.04 -26.45
C ILE A 475 2.44 -54.77 -25.16
N PRO A 476 2.55 -56.11 -25.06
CA PRO A 476 2.34 -56.78 -23.78
C PRO A 476 3.32 -56.18 -22.76
N PRO A 477 2.94 -55.97 -21.50
CA PRO A 477 3.87 -55.41 -20.53
C PRO A 477 5.05 -56.37 -20.39
N ASP A 478 6.22 -55.94 -20.83
CA ASP A 478 7.47 -56.61 -20.49
C ASP A 478 7.54 -56.73 -18.95
N PRO A 479 7.82 -57.92 -18.38
CA PRO A 479 7.89 -58.10 -16.92
C PRO A 479 9.06 -57.36 -16.28
N PHE A 480 9.91 -56.71 -17.07
CA PHE A 480 11.04 -55.90 -16.64
C PHE A 480 10.83 -54.47 -17.12
N GLN A 481 10.05 -53.69 -16.37
CA GLN A 481 10.01 -52.24 -16.50
C GLN A 481 11.42 -51.68 -16.20
N GLY A 482 12.20 -51.45 -17.26
CA GLY A 482 13.24 -50.42 -17.25
C GLY A 482 12.63 -49.05 -16.92
N PRO A 483 13.45 -48.04 -16.55
CA PRO A 483 12.96 -46.77 -16.03
C PRO A 483 11.96 -46.11 -17.00
N GLN A 484 10.78 -45.75 -16.49
CA GLN A 484 9.72 -45.06 -17.22
C GLN A 484 10.28 -43.88 -18.04
N LYS A 485 9.96 -43.84 -19.34
CA LYS A 485 10.32 -42.72 -20.20
C LYS A 485 9.63 -41.44 -19.70
N PRO A 486 10.34 -40.32 -19.65
CA PRO A 486 9.83 -39.05 -19.11
C PRO A 486 8.76 -38.46 -20.04
N SER A 487 7.66 -37.95 -19.45
CA SER A 487 6.48 -37.51 -20.21
C SER A 487 6.56 -36.02 -20.52
N ALA A 488 6.09 -35.59 -21.70
CA ALA A 488 5.91 -34.17 -22.00
C ALA A 488 5.00 -33.44 -20.98
N SER A 489 4.12 -34.19 -20.30
CA SER A 489 3.33 -33.67 -19.18
C SER A 489 4.15 -33.29 -17.95
N ASP A 490 5.29 -33.95 -17.70
CA ASP A 490 6.24 -33.59 -16.65
C ASP A 490 6.86 -32.23 -16.92
N ASN A 491 7.18 -31.93 -18.18
CA ASN A 491 7.75 -30.63 -18.54
C ASN A 491 6.76 -29.48 -18.30
N VAL A 492 5.49 -29.69 -18.64
CA VAL A 492 4.45 -28.68 -18.38
C VAL A 492 4.32 -28.41 -16.88
N ARG A 493 4.34 -29.46 -16.05
CA ARG A 493 4.32 -29.33 -14.57
C ARG A 493 5.52 -28.52 -14.08
N PHE A 494 6.70 -28.82 -14.61
CA PHE A 494 7.92 -28.12 -14.28
C PHE A 494 7.85 -26.62 -14.59
N HIS A 495 7.38 -26.23 -15.78
CA HIS A 495 7.24 -24.81 -16.15
C HIS A 495 6.18 -24.10 -15.29
N PHE A 496 5.08 -24.78 -14.98
CA PHE A 496 4.06 -24.29 -14.05
C PHE A 496 4.65 -23.96 -12.68
N PHE A 497 5.36 -24.91 -12.05
CA PHE A 497 5.95 -24.70 -10.72
C PHE A 497 7.08 -23.67 -10.74
N SER A 498 7.83 -23.59 -11.83
CA SER A 498 8.86 -22.56 -12.01
C SER A 498 8.26 -21.16 -12.04
N LEU A 499 7.17 -20.96 -12.80
CA LEU A 499 6.47 -19.68 -12.85
C LEU A 499 5.79 -19.34 -11.51
N LEU A 500 5.21 -20.34 -10.83
CA LEU A 500 4.65 -20.19 -9.48
C LEU A 500 5.68 -19.66 -8.49
N PHE A 501 6.84 -20.29 -8.45
CA PHE A 501 7.91 -19.88 -7.58
C PHE A 501 8.38 -18.45 -7.86
N LEU A 502 8.68 -18.14 -9.13
CA LEU A 502 9.27 -16.84 -9.50
C LEU A 502 8.30 -15.67 -9.30
N THR A 503 7.01 -15.86 -9.58
CA THR A 503 5.98 -14.84 -9.32
C THR A 503 5.79 -14.62 -7.82
N PHE A 504 5.78 -15.68 -7.00
CA PHE A 504 5.72 -15.57 -5.54
C PHE A 504 6.96 -14.88 -4.96
N ALA A 505 8.15 -15.27 -5.41
CA ALA A 505 9.44 -14.72 -4.98
C ALA A 505 9.63 -13.24 -5.39
N SER A 506 8.83 -12.76 -6.33
CA SER A 506 8.76 -11.36 -6.75
C SER A 506 7.72 -10.55 -5.97
N LEU A 507 6.54 -11.14 -5.74
CA LEU A 507 5.42 -10.50 -5.05
C LEU A 507 5.71 -10.28 -3.56
N MET A 508 6.13 -11.33 -2.85
CA MET A 508 6.19 -11.32 -1.39
C MET A 508 7.20 -10.32 -0.80
N PRO A 509 8.48 -10.30 -1.23
CA PRO A 509 9.44 -9.32 -0.72
C PRO A 509 9.01 -7.88 -0.98
N THR A 510 8.36 -7.65 -2.12
CA THR A 510 7.82 -6.33 -2.50
C THR A 510 6.73 -5.89 -1.54
N VAL A 511 5.77 -6.77 -1.20
CA VAL A 511 4.69 -6.45 -0.25
C VAL A 511 5.25 -6.14 1.14
N LEU A 512 6.21 -6.92 1.63
CA LEU A 512 6.78 -6.75 2.98
C LEU A 512 7.55 -5.43 3.12
N THR A 513 8.43 -5.13 2.17
CA THR A 513 9.26 -3.92 2.19
C THR A 513 8.42 -2.67 1.92
N PHE A 514 7.54 -2.72 0.91
CA PHE A 514 6.74 -1.56 0.55
C PHE A 514 5.67 -1.22 1.60
N SER A 515 5.00 -2.22 2.20
CA SER A 515 3.98 -1.98 3.23
C SER A 515 4.54 -1.35 4.51
N SER A 516 5.84 -1.55 4.80
CA SER A 516 6.51 -0.93 5.94
C SER A 516 7.02 0.48 5.62
N GLU A 517 7.47 0.74 4.39
CA GLU A 517 7.98 2.04 3.96
C GLU A 517 6.89 3.07 3.59
N ILE A 518 5.69 2.63 3.21
CA ILE A 518 4.65 3.52 2.67
C ILE A 518 4.19 4.59 3.68
N LYS A 519 4.23 4.29 4.99
CA LYS A 519 3.87 5.25 6.05
C LYS A 519 4.86 6.41 6.14
N LEU A 520 6.15 6.10 6.03
CA LEU A 520 7.22 7.09 5.91
C LEU A 520 7.00 7.98 4.70
N PHE A 521 6.69 7.39 3.54
CA PHE A 521 6.38 8.14 2.33
C PHE A 521 5.27 9.17 2.57
N PHE A 522 4.16 8.79 3.22
CA PHE A 522 3.07 9.73 3.50
C PHE A 522 3.50 10.88 4.40
N ASN A 523 4.36 10.62 5.38
CA ASN A 523 4.87 11.65 6.28
C ASN A 523 5.86 12.60 5.57
N GLU A 524 6.83 12.06 4.82
CA GLU A 524 7.78 12.87 4.03
C GLU A 524 7.06 13.69 2.95
N ARG A 525 6.02 13.12 2.32
CA ARG A 525 5.17 13.80 1.33
C ARG A 525 4.37 14.93 1.96
N ARG A 526 3.79 14.71 3.14
CA ARG A 526 3.02 15.70 3.91
C ARG A 526 3.89 16.89 4.30
N ASN A 527 5.12 16.64 4.70
CA ASN A 527 6.12 17.66 5.02
C ASN A 527 6.84 18.22 3.76
N GLY A 528 6.37 17.87 2.56
CA GLY A 528 6.83 18.48 1.31
C GLY A 528 8.25 18.12 0.88
N TRP A 529 8.80 16.97 1.26
CA TRP A 529 10.16 16.57 0.90
C TRP A 529 10.31 16.37 -0.62
N TYR A 530 9.35 15.66 -1.25
CA TYR A 530 9.34 15.33 -2.67
C TYR A 530 7.91 15.00 -3.16
N THR A 531 7.72 14.75 -4.46
CA THR A 531 6.42 14.39 -5.05
C THR A 531 6.15 12.89 -5.07
N THR A 532 4.88 12.51 -5.21
CA THR A 532 4.46 11.11 -5.34
C THR A 532 5.11 10.41 -6.53
N SER A 533 5.21 11.09 -7.68
CA SER A 533 5.87 10.54 -8.88
C SER A 533 7.37 10.34 -8.67
N THR A 534 8.05 11.27 -7.99
CA THR A 534 9.47 11.12 -7.64
C THR A 534 9.73 9.84 -6.84
N TYR A 535 8.90 9.56 -5.82
CA TYR A 535 9.05 8.35 -5.02
C TYR A 535 8.71 7.06 -5.78
N TYR A 536 7.58 7.03 -6.49
CA TYR A 536 7.15 5.83 -7.21
C TYR A 536 8.17 5.40 -8.27
N VAL A 537 8.70 6.36 -9.04
CA VAL A 537 9.74 6.09 -10.06
C VAL A 537 11.05 5.66 -9.40
N ALA A 538 11.52 6.36 -8.37
CA ALA A 538 12.74 5.98 -7.66
C ALA A 538 12.66 4.54 -7.12
N LYS A 539 11.58 4.20 -6.42
CA LYS A 539 11.38 2.86 -5.86
C LYS A 539 11.27 1.79 -6.95
N THR A 540 10.58 2.09 -8.06
CA THR A 540 10.48 1.16 -9.19
C THR A 540 11.86 0.87 -9.79
N VAL A 541 12.65 1.91 -10.06
CA VAL A 541 13.98 1.78 -10.69
C VAL A 541 14.97 1.04 -9.79
N THR A 542 14.92 1.27 -8.47
CA THR A 542 15.79 0.56 -7.50
C THR A 542 15.62 -0.96 -7.55
N GLU A 543 14.43 -1.45 -7.87
CA GLU A 543 14.12 -2.88 -7.82
C GLU A 543 14.40 -3.61 -9.15
N ILE A 544 14.52 -2.90 -10.28
CA ILE A 544 14.75 -3.47 -11.63
C ILE A 544 15.93 -4.45 -11.65
N PRO A 545 17.12 -4.12 -11.08
CA PRO A 545 18.26 -5.02 -11.13
C PRO A 545 17.98 -6.37 -10.44
N PHE A 546 17.31 -6.36 -9.29
CA PHE A 546 16.95 -7.59 -8.58
C PHE A 546 15.93 -8.41 -9.36
N GLN A 547 15.01 -7.74 -10.06
CA GLN A 547 13.95 -8.38 -10.82
C GLN A 547 14.43 -9.05 -12.10
N ILE A 548 15.59 -8.64 -12.61
CA ILE A 548 16.25 -9.29 -13.75
C ILE A 548 17.24 -10.35 -13.24
N LEU A 549 18.08 -10.01 -12.26
CA LEU A 549 19.19 -10.87 -11.83
C LEU A 549 18.73 -12.18 -11.19
N PHE A 550 17.76 -12.16 -10.25
CA PHE A 550 17.36 -13.38 -9.55
C PHE A 550 16.63 -14.39 -10.45
N PRO A 551 15.63 -13.99 -11.28
CA PRO A 551 15.03 -14.91 -12.23
C PRO A 551 16.03 -15.40 -13.28
N SER A 552 16.96 -14.55 -13.75
CA SER A 552 17.98 -14.98 -14.72
C SER A 552 18.91 -16.05 -14.15
N MET A 553 19.39 -15.89 -12.91
CA MET A 553 20.21 -16.93 -12.26
C MET A 553 19.45 -18.24 -12.08
N TYR A 554 18.19 -18.15 -11.64
CA TYR A 554 17.33 -19.32 -11.46
C TYR A 554 17.08 -20.06 -12.78
N VAL A 555 16.68 -19.33 -13.83
CA VAL A 555 16.37 -19.89 -15.15
C VAL A 555 17.62 -20.49 -15.78
N TYR A 556 18.77 -19.81 -15.70
CA TYR A 556 20.04 -20.35 -16.19
C TYR A 556 20.38 -21.70 -15.57
N PHE A 557 20.33 -21.79 -14.23
CA PHE A 557 20.65 -23.02 -13.51
C PHE A 557 19.70 -24.16 -13.89
N ILE A 558 18.40 -23.89 -13.84
CA ILE A 558 17.38 -24.89 -14.09
C ILE A 558 17.40 -25.38 -15.54
N TYR A 559 17.52 -24.47 -16.51
CA TYR A 559 17.52 -24.82 -17.93
C TYR A 559 18.71 -25.71 -18.27
N SER A 560 19.87 -25.43 -17.66
CA SER A 560 21.10 -26.21 -17.83
C SER A 560 21.01 -27.62 -17.21
N TYR A 561 20.26 -27.79 -16.13
CA TYR A 561 20.18 -29.09 -15.44
C TYR A 561 19.06 -30.00 -15.97
N THR A 562 18.03 -29.41 -16.56
CA THR A 562 16.84 -30.14 -17.05
C THR A 562 16.92 -30.51 -18.53
N ASN A 563 18.01 -30.16 -19.22
CA ASN A 563 18.24 -30.44 -20.64
C ASN A 563 17.06 -30.03 -21.53
N GLN A 564 16.56 -28.80 -21.33
CA GLN A 564 15.40 -28.30 -22.07
C GLN A 564 15.67 -28.19 -23.58
N PRO A 565 14.62 -28.28 -24.43
CA PRO A 565 14.76 -28.23 -25.88
C PRO A 565 15.51 -26.99 -26.38
N GLY A 566 16.40 -27.14 -27.36
CA GLY A 566 17.24 -26.04 -27.88
C GLY A 566 18.57 -25.84 -27.14
N MET A 567 18.98 -26.82 -26.34
CA MET A 567 20.28 -26.89 -25.65
C MET A 567 21.33 -27.73 -26.41
N ASP A 568 20.95 -28.33 -27.53
CA ASP A 568 21.77 -29.10 -28.48
C ASP A 568 22.84 -28.24 -29.18
N ASN A 569 22.63 -26.93 -29.30
CA ASN A 569 23.60 -25.98 -29.89
C ASN A 569 24.48 -25.27 -28.84
N TRP A 570 24.52 -25.76 -27.60
CA TRP A 570 25.25 -25.10 -26.50
C TRP A 570 26.78 -25.24 -26.59
N GLY A 571 27.29 -26.08 -27.51
CA GLY A 571 28.71 -26.32 -27.73
C GLY A 571 29.53 -25.14 -28.27
N ASP A 572 28.90 -24.10 -28.82
CA ASP A 572 29.57 -22.95 -29.46
C ASP A 572 29.97 -21.81 -28.49
N GLY A 573 30.01 -22.07 -27.18
CA GLY A 573 30.48 -21.11 -26.17
C GLY A 573 29.54 -19.93 -25.92
N MET A 574 30.09 -18.79 -25.49
CA MET A 574 29.34 -17.58 -25.04
C MET A 574 28.44 -16.95 -26.13
N LEU A 575 28.57 -17.37 -27.40
CA LEU A 575 27.70 -16.97 -28.52
C LEU A 575 26.46 -17.88 -28.69
N GLY A 576 26.47 -19.10 -28.12
CA GLY A 576 25.32 -20.02 -28.07
C GLY A 576 24.20 -19.60 -27.09
N PHE A 577 24.36 -18.48 -26.38
CA PHE A 577 23.33 -17.83 -25.55
C PHE A 577 22.06 -17.39 -26.32
N MET A 578 21.99 -17.68 -27.62
CA MET A 578 20.93 -17.27 -28.55
C MET A 578 20.03 -18.41 -29.04
N SER A 579 19.85 -19.48 -28.26
CA SER A 579 18.67 -20.33 -28.48
C SER A 579 17.43 -19.47 -28.23
N THR A 580 16.65 -19.22 -29.28
CA THR A 580 15.43 -18.40 -29.22
C THR A 580 14.49 -18.90 -28.12
N ARG A 581 14.46 -20.21 -27.86
CA ARG A 581 13.63 -20.84 -26.81
C ARG A 581 14.00 -20.43 -25.39
N TYR A 582 15.29 -20.40 -25.06
CA TYR A 582 15.77 -19.95 -23.75
C TYR A 582 15.43 -18.48 -23.51
N GLN A 583 15.65 -17.64 -24.54
CA GLN A 583 15.39 -16.20 -24.47
C GLN A 583 13.89 -15.90 -24.33
N ASP A 584 13.04 -16.64 -25.05
CA ASP A 584 11.59 -16.54 -24.95
C ASP A 584 11.12 -16.93 -23.53
N PHE A 585 11.59 -18.07 -23.00
CA PHE A 585 11.26 -18.50 -21.63
C PHE A 585 11.72 -17.50 -20.56
N LEU A 586 12.97 -17.02 -20.65
CA LEU A 586 13.52 -16.03 -19.74
C LEU A 586 12.74 -14.70 -19.83
N GLY A 587 12.44 -14.24 -21.04
CA GLY A 587 11.71 -13.01 -21.30
C GLY A 587 10.30 -13.02 -20.72
N VAL A 588 9.52 -14.07 -21.00
CA VAL A 588 8.16 -14.26 -20.44
C VAL A 588 8.21 -14.26 -18.91
N THR A 589 9.15 -15.01 -18.35
CA THR A 589 9.32 -15.15 -16.91
C THR A 589 9.66 -13.81 -16.24
N ILE A 590 10.57 -13.02 -16.83
CA ILE A 590 10.93 -11.68 -16.33
C ILE A 590 9.71 -10.74 -16.41
N ILE A 591 8.93 -10.77 -17.49
CA ILE A 591 7.72 -9.95 -17.61
C ILE A 591 6.71 -10.32 -16.51
N CYS A 592 6.41 -11.61 -16.32
CA CYS A 592 5.53 -12.10 -15.26
C CYS A 592 6.00 -11.68 -13.87
N CYS A 593 7.32 -11.74 -13.62
CA CYS A 593 7.98 -11.23 -12.44
C CYS A 593 7.69 -9.72 -12.25
N PHE A 594 7.85 -8.88 -13.26
CA PHE A 594 7.55 -7.43 -13.17
C PHE A 594 6.07 -7.12 -12.91
N ILE A 595 5.16 -7.93 -13.46
CA ILE A 595 3.70 -7.83 -13.21
C ILE A 595 3.40 -8.17 -11.75
N ALA A 596 3.93 -9.30 -11.26
CA ALA A 596 3.79 -9.72 -9.86
C ALA A 596 4.33 -8.66 -8.88
N GLN A 597 5.47 -8.05 -9.20
CA GLN A 597 5.99 -6.93 -8.42
C GLN A 597 5.04 -5.72 -8.41
N GLY A 598 4.45 -5.37 -9.57
CA GLY A 598 3.46 -4.30 -9.68
C GLY A 598 2.23 -4.56 -8.81
N LEU A 599 1.74 -5.81 -8.78
CA LEU A 599 0.67 -6.24 -7.87
C LEU A 599 1.08 -6.09 -6.41
N GLY A 600 2.35 -6.38 -6.07
CA GLY A 600 2.87 -6.19 -4.72
C GLY A 600 2.82 -4.75 -4.25
N PHE A 601 3.21 -3.80 -5.11
CA PHE A 601 3.05 -2.37 -4.83
C PHE A 601 1.58 -1.99 -4.64
N LEU A 602 0.70 -2.44 -5.54
CA LEU A 602 -0.73 -2.16 -5.44
C LEU A 602 -1.30 -2.62 -4.09
N ILE A 603 -1.07 -3.89 -3.71
CA ILE A 603 -1.58 -4.47 -2.45
C ILE A 603 -0.99 -3.72 -1.25
N GLY A 604 0.31 -3.42 -1.27
CA GLY A 604 0.95 -2.66 -0.19
C GLY A 604 0.35 -1.26 0.00
N ILE A 605 -0.06 -0.58 -1.07
CA ILE A 605 -0.75 0.72 -0.98
C ILE A 605 -2.17 0.53 -0.42
N LEU A 606 -2.91 -0.46 -0.91
CA LEU A 606 -4.29 -0.71 -0.52
C LEU A 606 -4.40 -1.05 0.97
N CYS A 607 -3.51 -1.92 1.45
CA CYS A 607 -3.50 -2.46 2.80
C CYS A 607 -2.58 -1.71 3.79
N VAL A 608 -2.26 -0.43 3.53
CA VAL A 608 -1.39 0.42 4.39
C VAL A 608 -1.74 0.42 5.89
N ARG A 609 -3.01 0.22 6.24
CA ARG A 609 -3.48 0.24 7.64
C ARG A 609 -2.99 -0.97 8.44
N SER A 610 -2.79 -2.11 7.80
CA SER A 610 -2.42 -3.33 8.48
C SER A 610 -1.50 -4.18 7.62
N PHE A 611 -0.27 -4.35 8.12
CA PHE A 611 0.76 -5.16 7.51
C PHE A 611 0.33 -6.64 7.36
N ASN A 612 -0.32 -7.20 8.38
CA ASN A 612 -0.76 -8.59 8.38
C ASN A 612 -1.79 -8.88 7.29
N ILE A 613 -2.70 -7.92 7.04
CA ILE A 613 -3.71 -8.05 5.99
C ILE A 613 -3.05 -8.05 4.62
N SER A 614 -2.04 -7.22 4.38
CA SER A 614 -1.29 -7.18 3.11
C SER A 614 -0.73 -8.56 2.74
N ILE A 615 -0.15 -9.27 3.71
CA ILE A 615 0.47 -10.59 3.50
C ILE A 615 -0.59 -11.60 3.05
N ILE A 616 -1.67 -11.73 3.82
CA ILE A 616 -2.74 -12.70 3.55
C ILE A 616 -3.38 -12.43 2.18
N VAL A 617 -3.71 -11.17 1.89
CA VAL A 617 -4.33 -10.80 0.62
C VAL A 617 -3.41 -11.11 -0.56
N SER A 618 -2.10 -10.90 -0.41
CA SER A 618 -1.14 -11.16 -1.49
C SER A 618 -0.98 -12.64 -1.82
N SER A 619 -0.90 -13.53 -0.83
CA SER A 619 -0.79 -14.97 -1.07
C SER A 619 -2.09 -15.55 -1.62
N SER A 620 -3.23 -15.14 -1.06
CA SER A 620 -4.54 -15.59 -1.53
C SER A 620 -4.83 -15.14 -2.96
N LEU A 621 -4.50 -13.89 -3.32
CA LEU A 621 -4.70 -13.40 -4.69
C LEU A 621 -3.80 -14.14 -5.68
N LEU A 622 -2.53 -14.39 -5.32
CA LEU A 622 -1.63 -15.13 -6.22
C LEU A 622 -2.14 -16.54 -6.47
N LEU A 623 -2.53 -17.28 -5.42
CA LEU A 623 -3.11 -18.61 -5.56
C LEU A 623 -4.34 -18.61 -6.46
N PHE A 624 -5.21 -17.61 -6.28
CA PHE A 624 -6.40 -17.43 -7.11
C PHE A 624 -6.05 -17.22 -8.60
N LEU A 625 -5.05 -16.40 -8.93
CA LEU A 625 -4.61 -16.20 -10.31
C LEU A 625 -4.04 -17.50 -10.93
N PHE A 626 -3.34 -18.31 -10.13
CA PHE A 626 -2.80 -19.61 -10.57
C PHE A 626 -3.88 -20.67 -10.83
N LEU A 627 -5.02 -20.62 -10.11
CA LEU A 627 -6.15 -21.51 -10.37
C LEU A 627 -6.66 -21.36 -11.81
N PHE A 628 -6.70 -20.13 -12.32
CA PHE A 628 -7.15 -19.78 -13.67
C PHE A 628 -6.02 -19.72 -14.72
N SER A 629 -4.89 -20.37 -14.45
CA SER A 629 -3.74 -20.40 -15.37
C SER A 629 -3.91 -21.30 -16.59
N GLY A 630 -5.01 -22.08 -16.67
CA GLY A 630 -5.22 -23.10 -17.71
C GLY A 630 -4.62 -24.47 -17.37
N PHE A 631 -3.83 -24.57 -16.29
CA PHE A 631 -3.23 -25.83 -15.83
C PHE A 631 -4.19 -26.72 -15.04
N PHE A 632 -4.93 -26.16 -14.08
CA PHE A 632 -5.87 -26.92 -13.22
C PHE A 632 -7.28 -26.99 -13.79
N VAL A 633 -7.76 -25.88 -14.35
CA VAL A 633 -9.08 -25.76 -14.95
C VAL A 633 -8.89 -25.19 -16.34
N LYS A 634 -9.29 -25.94 -17.36
CA LYS A 634 -9.19 -25.51 -18.76
C LYS A 634 -10.32 -24.56 -19.10
N ARG A 635 -10.11 -23.72 -20.12
CA ARG A 635 -11.10 -22.72 -20.54
C ARG A 635 -12.38 -23.35 -21.09
N VAL A 636 -12.26 -24.43 -21.88
CA VAL A 636 -13.40 -25.12 -22.51
C VAL A 636 -14.30 -25.80 -21.48
N ASP A 637 -13.73 -26.23 -20.36
CA ASP A 637 -14.49 -26.85 -19.26
C ASP A 637 -15.30 -25.81 -18.45
N MET A 638 -15.06 -24.51 -18.65
CA MET A 638 -15.75 -23.43 -17.94
C MET A 638 -16.97 -22.94 -18.71
N SER A 639 -18.06 -22.68 -17.97
CA SER A 639 -19.21 -21.96 -18.54
C SER A 639 -18.80 -20.60 -19.13
N GLU A 640 -19.43 -20.20 -20.24
CA GLU A 640 -19.12 -18.95 -20.93
C GLU A 640 -19.19 -17.73 -20.00
N SER A 641 -20.14 -17.73 -19.04
CA SER A 641 -20.34 -16.70 -18.03
C SER A 641 -19.16 -16.50 -17.05
N VAL A 642 -18.31 -17.51 -16.87
CA VAL A 642 -17.16 -17.47 -15.94
C VAL A 642 -15.83 -17.39 -16.69
N SER A 643 -15.80 -17.85 -17.95
CA SER A 643 -14.59 -17.90 -18.78
C SER A 643 -13.81 -16.58 -18.86
N TRP A 644 -14.48 -15.43 -18.78
CA TRP A 644 -13.84 -14.10 -18.82
C TRP A 644 -12.81 -13.87 -17.70
N ILE A 645 -12.95 -14.57 -16.56
CA ILE A 645 -12.04 -14.42 -15.42
C ILE A 645 -10.62 -14.91 -15.74
N THR A 646 -10.49 -15.82 -16.71
CA THR A 646 -9.20 -16.36 -17.15
C THR A 646 -8.34 -15.30 -17.86
N TYR A 647 -8.96 -14.28 -18.48
CA TYR A 647 -8.27 -13.15 -19.11
C TYR A 647 -7.65 -12.17 -18.10
N LEU A 648 -7.95 -12.33 -16.81
CA LEU A 648 -7.40 -11.50 -15.73
C LEU A 648 -6.09 -12.06 -15.21
N SER A 649 -5.90 -13.36 -15.39
CA SER A 649 -4.72 -14.04 -14.93
C SER A 649 -3.61 -13.82 -15.93
N PHE A 650 -2.69 -12.91 -15.62
CA PHE A 650 -1.43 -12.80 -16.34
C PHE A 650 -0.63 -14.12 -16.31
N VAL A 651 -0.85 -14.95 -15.30
CA VAL A 651 -0.23 -16.28 -15.18
C VAL A 651 -0.69 -17.19 -16.31
N ARG A 652 -1.95 -17.10 -16.76
CA ARG A 652 -2.46 -17.86 -17.92
C ARG A 652 -1.63 -17.56 -19.17
N PHE A 653 -1.61 -16.29 -19.59
CA PHE A 653 -0.83 -15.86 -20.74
C PHE A 653 0.66 -16.17 -20.59
N GLY A 654 1.18 -16.14 -19.35
CA GLY A 654 2.54 -16.56 -19.03
C GLY A 654 2.81 -18.03 -19.33
N ILE A 655 1.95 -18.94 -18.86
CA ILE A 655 2.11 -20.38 -19.12
C ILE A 655 1.89 -20.69 -20.60
N GLU A 656 0.86 -20.12 -21.23
CA GLU A 656 0.59 -20.32 -22.66
C GLU A 656 1.77 -19.86 -23.52
N ALA A 657 2.35 -18.68 -23.23
CA ALA A 657 3.56 -18.20 -23.91
C ALA A 657 4.77 -19.12 -23.71
N ILE A 658 4.97 -19.66 -22.50
CA ILE A 658 6.07 -20.59 -22.22
C ILE A 658 5.89 -21.88 -23.03
N LEU A 659 4.68 -22.45 -23.04
CA LEU A 659 4.38 -23.66 -23.80
C LEU A 659 4.54 -23.45 -25.31
N LEU A 660 4.05 -22.33 -25.84
CA LEU A 660 4.22 -21.94 -27.25
C LEU A 660 5.70 -21.72 -27.60
N SER A 661 6.50 -21.12 -26.71
CA SER A 661 7.94 -20.91 -26.97
C SER A 661 8.74 -22.22 -27.07
N ILE A 662 8.30 -23.25 -26.35
CA ILE A 662 9.02 -24.53 -26.25
C ILE A 662 8.54 -25.52 -27.31
N TYR A 663 7.23 -25.57 -27.56
CA TYR A 663 6.57 -26.60 -28.36
C TYR A 663 5.94 -26.10 -29.67
N GLY A 664 5.87 -24.79 -29.93
CA GLY A 664 5.20 -24.17 -31.09
C GLY A 664 6.11 -23.71 -32.23
N GLU A 665 5.57 -22.86 -33.12
CA GLU A 665 6.28 -22.12 -34.19
C GLU A 665 6.99 -23.00 -35.25
N GLY A 666 6.45 -24.18 -35.56
CA GLY A 666 7.02 -25.08 -36.59
C GLY A 666 8.42 -25.64 -36.22
N ARG A 667 8.79 -25.56 -34.93
CA ARG A 667 10.13 -25.93 -34.43
C ARG A 667 10.26 -27.40 -34.03
N CYS A 668 9.21 -28.19 -34.27
CA CYS A 668 9.21 -29.66 -34.20
C CYS A 668 8.98 -30.19 -35.62
N SER A 669 9.93 -30.98 -36.14
CA SER A 669 9.91 -31.57 -37.47
C SER A 669 8.99 -32.80 -37.51
N LEU A 670 7.71 -32.65 -37.16
CA LEU A 670 6.68 -33.67 -37.33
C LEU A 670 5.56 -33.11 -38.22
N PRO A 671 4.98 -33.93 -39.12
CA PRO A 671 3.85 -33.50 -39.97
C PRO A 671 2.53 -33.30 -39.19
N LYS A 672 2.53 -33.53 -37.87
CA LYS A 672 1.45 -33.19 -36.94
C LYS A 672 2.06 -32.45 -35.76
N GLU A 673 1.46 -31.30 -35.44
CA GLU A 673 1.80 -30.43 -34.32
C GLU A 673 1.96 -31.21 -33.00
N SER A 674 2.76 -30.70 -32.07
CA SER A 674 3.09 -31.37 -30.81
C SER A 674 1.81 -31.74 -30.03
N SER A 675 1.74 -32.99 -29.54
CA SER A 675 0.55 -33.52 -28.86
C SER A 675 0.19 -32.72 -27.60
N VAL A 676 1.18 -32.03 -27.02
CA VAL A 676 1.07 -31.13 -25.88
C VAL A 676 0.23 -29.89 -26.20
N LEU A 677 0.49 -29.21 -27.31
CA LEU A 677 -0.26 -28.01 -27.68
C LEU A 677 -1.72 -28.34 -27.96
N LEU A 678 -1.98 -29.51 -28.56
CA LEU A 678 -3.33 -30.01 -28.77
C LEU A 678 -4.02 -30.39 -27.45
N LYS A 679 -3.29 -30.96 -26.49
CA LYS A 679 -3.80 -31.31 -25.15
C LYS A 679 -4.17 -30.07 -24.31
N PHE A 680 -3.48 -28.96 -24.52
CA PHE A 680 -3.75 -27.67 -23.88
C PHE A 680 -4.57 -26.71 -24.76
N GLU A 681 -5.02 -27.17 -25.95
CA GLU A 681 -5.84 -26.42 -26.90
C GLU A 681 -5.22 -25.08 -27.35
N LEU A 682 -3.89 -25.02 -27.40
CA LEU A 682 -3.12 -23.84 -27.80
C LEU A 682 -2.80 -23.80 -29.29
N LYS A 683 -3.58 -24.53 -30.10
CA LYS A 683 -3.29 -24.75 -31.53
C LYS A 683 -3.41 -23.47 -32.37
N ASP A 684 -4.39 -22.63 -32.05
CA ASP A 684 -4.69 -21.39 -32.80
C ASP A 684 -4.17 -20.13 -32.08
N GLU A 685 -3.39 -20.30 -31.02
CA GLU A 685 -2.96 -19.20 -30.15
C GLU A 685 -1.56 -18.71 -30.53
N ASP A 686 -1.44 -17.39 -30.75
CA ASP A 686 -0.19 -16.77 -31.14
C ASP A 686 0.69 -16.44 -29.92
N PHE A 687 1.98 -16.76 -30.01
CA PHE A 687 2.96 -16.35 -28.99
C PHE A 687 2.99 -14.82 -28.81
N ARG A 688 2.91 -14.08 -29.91
CA ARG A 688 2.92 -12.60 -29.90
C ARG A 688 1.70 -12.01 -29.20
N PHE A 689 0.54 -12.64 -29.37
CA PHE A 689 -0.68 -12.23 -28.69
C PHE A 689 -0.50 -12.33 -27.18
N ASN A 690 0.02 -13.45 -26.69
CA ASN A 690 0.30 -13.66 -25.27
C ASN A 690 1.30 -12.63 -24.70
N ILE A 691 2.40 -12.35 -25.42
CA ILE A 691 3.35 -11.30 -25.02
C ILE A 691 2.68 -9.92 -24.95
N SER A 692 1.86 -9.57 -25.95
CA SER A 692 1.15 -8.29 -25.97
C SER A 692 0.19 -8.16 -24.78
N ALA A 693 -0.54 -9.23 -24.44
CA ALA A 693 -1.42 -9.27 -23.30
C ALA A 693 -0.65 -9.10 -21.99
N LEU A 694 0.51 -9.75 -21.83
CA LEU A 694 1.37 -9.59 -20.65
C LEU A 694 1.87 -8.14 -20.52
N LEU A 695 2.29 -7.49 -21.61
CA LEU A 695 2.71 -6.08 -21.59
C LEU A 695 1.56 -5.14 -21.21
N ILE A 696 0.33 -5.41 -21.67
CA ILE A 696 -0.86 -4.65 -21.26
C ILE A 696 -1.08 -4.80 -19.75
N HIS A 697 -1.03 -6.03 -19.22
CA HIS A 697 -1.16 -6.26 -17.78
C HIS A 697 -0.09 -5.50 -16.99
N LEU A 698 1.16 -5.51 -17.45
CA LEU A 698 2.25 -4.77 -16.83
C LEU A 698 1.95 -3.28 -16.75
N ILE A 699 1.56 -2.66 -17.86
CA ILE A 699 1.25 -1.22 -17.92
C ILE A 699 0.06 -0.90 -17.02
N VAL A 700 -1.02 -1.67 -17.12
CA VAL A 700 -2.26 -1.43 -16.37
C VAL A 700 -2.02 -1.51 -14.86
N ILE A 701 -1.34 -2.55 -14.38
CA ILE A 701 -1.08 -2.72 -12.94
C ILE A 701 -0.15 -1.62 -12.42
N ARG A 702 0.85 -1.19 -13.20
CA ARG A 702 1.77 -0.11 -12.81
C ARG A 702 1.08 1.24 -12.75
N LEU A 703 0.30 1.59 -13.78
CA LEU A 703 -0.49 2.81 -13.81
C LEU A 703 -1.48 2.84 -12.64
N LEU A 704 -2.11 1.70 -12.36
CA LEU A 704 -3.04 1.61 -11.24
C LEU A 704 -2.35 1.87 -9.90
N ALA A 705 -1.25 1.19 -9.62
CA ALA A 705 -0.51 1.38 -8.38
C ALA A 705 -0.12 2.87 -8.22
N TYR A 706 0.31 3.53 -9.30
CA TYR A 706 0.61 4.95 -9.28
C TYR A 706 -0.61 5.84 -9.02
N LEU A 707 -1.74 5.57 -9.66
CA LEU A 707 -2.99 6.32 -9.48
C LEU A 707 -3.53 6.19 -8.06
N VAL A 708 -3.56 4.96 -7.52
CA VAL A 708 -4.01 4.69 -6.15
C VAL A 708 -3.08 5.36 -5.13
N LEU A 709 -1.76 5.32 -5.35
CA LEU A 709 -0.80 6.03 -4.51
C LEU A 709 -1.04 7.54 -4.54
N THR A 710 -1.22 8.10 -5.73
CA THR A 710 -1.47 9.55 -5.92
C THR A 710 -2.78 9.96 -5.26
N PHE A 711 -3.82 9.14 -5.39
CA PHE A 711 -5.11 9.37 -4.75
C PHE A 711 -4.99 9.36 -3.22
N LYS A 712 -4.36 8.32 -2.64
CA LYS A 712 -4.15 8.26 -1.17
C LYS A 712 -3.19 9.33 -0.65
N ALA A 713 -2.27 9.82 -1.47
CA ALA A 713 -1.29 10.84 -1.08
C ALA A 713 -1.80 12.27 -1.24
N SER A 714 -2.95 12.49 -1.89
CA SER A 714 -3.55 13.81 -2.03
C SER A 714 -4.15 14.26 -0.69
N PRO A 715 -3.74 15.42 -0.15
CA PRO A 715 -4.36 16.00 1.05
C PRO A 715 -5.77 16.52 0.75
N VAL A 716 -6.02 16.92 -0.50
CA VAL A 716 -7.36 17.27 -0.98
C VAL A 716 -8.09 15.98 -1.24
N SER A 717 -9.11 15.72 -0.43
CA SER A 717 -10.09 14.69 -0.69
C SER A 717 -10.80 14.97 -2.03
N PHE A 718 -10.24 14.46 -3.12
CA PHE A 718 -10.90 14.55 -4.42
C PHE A 718 -12.26 13.85 -4.29
N ASN A 719 -13.33 14.64 -4.31
CA ASN A 719 -14.66 14.12 -4.59
C ASN A 719 -14.62 13.65 -6.04
N LEU A 720 -14.28 12.38 -6.25
CA LEU A 720 -14.61 11.72 -7.50
C LEU A 720 -16.14 11.68 -7.56
N SER A 721 -16.74 12.72 -8.14
CA SER A 721 -17.85 12.47 -9.03
C SER A 721 -17.29 11.55 -10.10
N PHE A 722 -17.56 10.25 -9.99
CA PHE A 722 -17.25 9.23 -10.99
C PHE A 722 -18.07 9.45 -12.28
N LYS A 723 -18.14 10.70 -12.76
CA LYS A 723 -18.80 11.08 -14.01
C LYS A 723 -18.16 10.32 -15.17
N TRP A 724 -16.82 10.21 -15.19
CA TRP A 724 -16.14 9.37 -16.19
C TRP A 724 -16.56 7.91 -16.10
N LEU A 725 -16.82 7.36 -14.90
CA LEU A 725 -17.11 5.92 -14.76
C LEU A 725 -18.53 5.65 -15.21
N GLY A 726 -19.44 6.61 -14.96
CA GLY A 726 -20.75 6.65 -15.59
C GLY A 726 -20.66 6.77 -17.11
N ASP A 727 -19.71 7.54 -17.63
CA ASP A 727 -19.50 7.69 -19.08
C ASP A 727 -18.78 6.47 -19.70
N LEU A 728 -17.90 5.80 -18.96
CA LEU A 728 -17.25 4.53 -19.32
C LEU A 728 -18.26 3.37 -19.30
N LEU A 729 -19.16 3.34 -18.30
CA LEU A 729 -20.28 2.38 -18.21
C LEU A 729 -21.35 2.65 -19.28
N LYS A 730 -21.53 3.91 -19.71
CA LYS A 730 -22.33 4.25 -20.88
C LYS A 730 -21.63 3.86 -22.19
N TRP A 731 -20.30 3.91 -22.23
CA TRP A 731 -19.49 3.50 -23.37
C TRP A 731 -19.43 1.97 -23.54
N THR A 732 -19.49 1.20 -22.45
CA THR A 732 -19.58 -0.28 -22.47
C THR A 732 -20.99 -0.83 -22.71
N LYS A 733 -21.87 -0.05 -23.37
CA LYS A 733 -23.28 -0.40 -23.64
C LYS A 733 -23.49 -1.68 -24.45
N SER A 734 -22.45 -2.29 -25.01
CA SER A 734 -22.53 -3.59 -25.69
C SER A 734 -21.75 -4.67 -24.90
N GLY A 735 -22.43 -5.41 -24.03
CA GLY A 735 -21.94 -6.74 -23.59
C GLY A 735 -21.75 -7.02 -22.09
N ILE A 736 -22.13 -6.13 -21.17
CA ILE A 736 -22.07 -6.44 -19.72
C ILE A 736 -23.48 -6.83 -19.21
N PRO A 737 -23.64 -8.01 -18.59
CA PRO A 737 -24.90 -8.45 -17.95
C PRO A 737 -25.42 -7.45 -16.90
N ASP A 738 -26.73 -7.23 -16.85
CA ASP A 738 -27.35 -6.24 -15.95
C ASP A 738 -27.18 -6.56 -14.45
N SER A 739 -26.95 -7.82 -14.11
CA SER A 739 -26.56 -8.28 -12.78
C SER A 739 -25.24 -7.65 -12.30
N ILE A 740 -24.25 -7.51 -13.18
CA ILE A 740 -22.95 -6.90 -12.88
C ILE A 740 -23.08 -5.38 -12.75
N LYS A 741 -23.90 -4.73 -13.59
CA LYS A 741 -24.16 -3.29 -13.50
C LYS A 741 -24.75 -2.92 -12.13
N ASN A 742 -25.67 -3.75 -11.62
CA ASN A 742 -26.27 -3.56 -10.31
C ASN A 742 -25.28 -3.77 -9.17
N ILE A 743 -24.34 -4.72 -9.28
CA ILE A 743 -23.26 -4.91 -8.31
C ILE A 743 -22.30 -3.71 -8.30
N VAL A 744 -21.83 -3.24 -9.46
CA VAL A 744 -20.92 -2.08 -9.57
C VAL A 744 -21.56 -0.81 -8.97
N LYS A 745 -22.84 -0.60 -9.24
CA LYS A 745 -23.61 0.54 -8.71
C LYS A 745 -23.80 0.47 -7.19
N ARG A 746 -23.93 -0.73 -6.63
CA ARG A 746 -24.18 -0.97 -5.19
C ARG A 746 -22.93 -0.84 -4.32
N TYR A 747 -21.73 -1.04 -4.88
CA TYR A 747 -20.49 -1.12 -4.11
C TYR A 747 -19.44 -0.03 -4.43
N SER A 748 -19.74 0.91 -5.35
CA SER A 748 -18.87 2.05 -5.76
C SER A 748 -18.47 3.01 -4.63
N CYS A 749 -18.95 2.82 -3.40
CA CYS A 749 -18.88 3.81 -2.33
C CYS A 749 -17.99 3.40 -1.13
N LYS A 750 -17.46 2.17 -1.08
CA LYS A 750 -16.55 1.72 0.00
C LYS A 750 -15.12 1.71 -0.49
N LEU A 751 -14.19 2.47 0.09
CA LEU A 751 -12.79 2.53 -0.39
C LEU A 751 -12.06 1.15 -0.35
N ASN A 752 -12.47 0.23 0.53
CA ASN A 752 -11.93 -1.14 0.57
C ASN A 752 -12.65 -2.13 -0.36
N VAL A 753 -13.93 -1.90 -0.69
CA VAL A 753 -14.64 -2.70 -1.72
C VAL A 753 -14.35 -2.16 -3.12
N CYS A 754 -14.01 -0.87 -3.23
CA CYS A 754 -13.39 -0.26 -4.39
C CYS A 754 -12.11 -0.99 -4.76
N CYS A 755 -11.36 -1.62 -3.86
CA CYS A 755 -10.23 -2.46 -4.27
C CYS A 755 -10.67 -3.61 -5.16
N VAL A 756 -11.72 -4.35 -4.75
CA VAL A 756 -12.28 -5.48 -5.50
C VAL A 756 -12.99 -4.99 -6.75
N LEU A 757 -13.71 -3.87 -6.72
CA LEU A 757 -14.39 -3.29 -7.89
C LEU A 757 -13.49 -2.58 -8.87
N ILE A 758 -12.42 -1.95 -8.40
CA ILE A 758 -11.38 -1.38 -9.24
C ILE A 758 -10.65 -2.56 -9.90
N LEU A 759 -10.26 -3.59 -9.13
CA LEU A 759 -9.74 -4.84 -9.72
C LEU A 759 -10.75 -5.42 -10.71
N PHE A 760 -12.05 -5.47 -10.42
CA PHE A 760 -13.11 -6.00 -11.29
C PHE A 760 -13.38 -5.16 -12.55
N VAL A 761 -13.39 -3.82 -12.44
CA VAL A 761 -13.55 -2.89 -13.56
C VAL A 761 -12.30 -2.86 -14.43
N ILE A 762 -11.12 -3.00 -13.84
CA ILE A 762 -9.84 -3.19 -14.54
C ILE A 762 -9.83 -4.53 -15.21
N SER A 763 -10.34 -5.54 -14.55
CA SER A 763 -10.49 -6.86 -15.09
C SER A 763 -11.37 -6.85 -16.34
N ILE A 764 -12.46 -6.07 -16.31
CA ILE A 764 -13.29 -5.80 -17.48
C ILE A 764 -12.53 -4.96 -18.53
N ALA A 765 -11.74 -3.95 -18.15
CA ALA A 765 -10.98 -3.12 -19.09
C ALA A 765 -9.84 -3.88 -19.79
N VAL A 766 -9.11 -4.70 -19.04
CA VAL A 766 -8.08 -5.63 -19.54
C VAL A 766 -8.74 -6.68 -20.43
N TYR A 767 -9.86 -7.25 -20.01
CA TYR A 767 -10.65 -8.15 -20.85
C TYR A 767 -11.08 -7.48 -22.17
N ILE A 768 -11.61 -6.25 -22.14
CA ILE A 768 -12.01 -5.52 -23.35
C ILE A 768 -10.79 -5.22 -24.24
N ALA A 769 -9.66 -4.81 -23.66
CA ALA A 769 -8.45 -4.50 -24.41
C ALA A 769 -7.88 -5.75 -25.10
N VAL A 770 -7.80 -6.86 -24.37
CA VAL A 770 -7.30 -8.15 -24.89
C VAL A 770 -8.28 -8.74 -25.92
N LYS A 771 -9.59 -8.69 -25.68
CA LYS A 771 -10.62 -9.18 -26.62
C LYS A 771 -10.74 -8.35 -27.91
N ARG A 772 -10.23 -7.12 -27.95
CA ARG A 772 -10.20 -6.32 -29.19
C ARG A 772 -8.96 -6.61 -30.05
N LEU A 773 -7.97 -7.30 -29.49
CA LEU A 773 -6.71 -7.63 -30.16
C LEU A 773 -6.71 -9.02 -30.80
N GLY A 774 -7.49 -9.96 -30.25
CA GLY A 774 -7.83 -11.23 -30.89
C GLY A 774 -9.22 -11.15 -31.48
#